data_AF-A0A1E4THP7-F1
#
_entry.id   AF-A0A1E4THP7-F1
#
_cell.length_a   1.000
_cell.length_b   1.000
_cell.length_c   1.000
_cell.angle_alpha   90.00
_cell.angle_beta   90.00
_cell.angle_gamma   90.00
#
_symmetry.space_group_name_H-M   'P 1'
#
loop_
_entity.id
_entity.type
_entity.pdbx_description
1 polymer ?
#
loop_
_entity_poly.entity_id
_entity_poly.type
_entity_poly.pdbx_seq_one_letter_code
_entity_poly.pdbx_strand_id
1 'polypeptide(L)'
;MKLTRIAVVGTALARLVLGSDETKHKITLNEYHQGVNLSTYDDVPFEVLLANALDESGINSTALLYRSSAQSAKKFFSNAKANNTLLLTSKETDLTDEDVNSIIDFIYELKEIGDNGNMADGGLERRDASGGYQPQKVTCANRNDIVQNGGDIPESEEEYVQKRLENAKEHFKAFLKESSNLQIDVDAYINAEMPRIALAFSGGGFRAMTCGAGSMVAMDARTPGAVGPNQLGGLLQSSAYVAGASGGSWLVASSFAHGYVSPLEIIKNNGWQLQNFLLAPKSGVIANVKFFYNIYKALKSKKEVAPVTVVDIWGRFLAYQLLESDSSSVDVTLNKLLESSAFTAFEAPVPFLTSTMREDVNIAFKLDSPIFSFSPFGTGTTHRLVNGYVDTKYLGSGSNQDNNQCVEGYDNLGFLMGTSANVFPAIPDYIVTLIEQIDYYFVRKVILAAFKALRVYADAIDFSKIKDNTFKGLKEYSRNFDSDSLLLADGGISGQNLPLYPLLNKKRKVDVIFAFDNTDDTSEKYPDGTTLETAYNAATYDDQVSMPTVPTVAQMNSTMLEHPIFFGCNQPDTPLIVYLPNTHFTDEANYSTLKLQYTKDELAGMMNNAYNILTQGNNTLAKSDVKWTDCARCATILRTSQHHDLKLPDTCQQCFSEYCYGGF
;
A
#
# COMPACT_ATOMS: atom_id res chain seq x y z
N MET A 1 11.69 6.79 50.05
CA MET A 1 11.49 5.39 49.58
C MET A 1 10.68 5.26 48.27
N LYS A 2 10.56 6.32 47.45
CA LYS A 2 9.91 6.29 46.12
C LYS A 2 10.89 6.06 44.95
N LEU A 3 12.20 6.11 45.20
CA LEU A 3 13.24 6.24 44.17
C LEU A 3 13.90 4.92 43.74
N THR A 4 13.66 3.82 44.44
CA THR A 4 14.29 2.51 44.13
C THR A 4 13.37 1.58 43.32
N ARG A 5 12.12 2.00 43.04
CA ARG A 5 11.09 1.17 42.39
C ARG A 5 10.96 1.37 40.88
N ILE A 6 11.49 2.48 40.33
CA ILE A 6 11.33 2.89 38.93
C ILE A 6 12.32 2.16 38.00
N ALA A 7 13.52 1.86 38.49
CA ALA A 7 14.58 1.16 37.73
C ALA A 7 14.26 -0.33 37.42
N VAL A 8 13.29 -0.92 38.13
CA VAL A 8 13.05 -2.37 38.11
C VAL A 8 12.02 -2.77 37.04
N VAL A 9 11.09 -1.87 36.67
CA VAL A 9 10.02 -2.11 35.67
C VAL A 9 10.57 -2.32 34.27
N GLY A 10 11.39 -1.37 33.78
CA GLY A 10 12.00 -1.46 32.45
C GLY A 10 12.89 -2.69 32.32
N THR A 11 13.55 -3.10 33.41
CA THR A 11 14.38 -4.30 33.45
C THR A 11 13.57 -5.60 33.39
N ALA A 12 12.36 -5.65 33.96
CA ALA A 12 11.50 -6.83 33.97
C ALA A 12 10.75 -7.04 32.65
N LEU A 13 10.22 -5.97 32.04
CA LEU A 13 9.63 -6.04 30.69
C LEU A 13 10.71 -6.35 29.64
N ALA A 14 11.89 -5.71 29.72
CA ALA A 14 13.04 -6.04 28.88
C ALA A 14 13.46 -7.52 29.04
N ARG A 15 13.51 -8.05 30.27
CA ARG A 15 13.87 -9.46 30.53
C ARG A 15 12.83 -10.46 30.01
N LEU A 16 11.53 -10.12 30.03
CA LEU A 16 10.44 -10.96 29.50
C LEU A 16 10.30 -10.89 27.97
N VAL A 17 10.63 -9.74 27.38
CA VAL A 17 10.49 -9.46 25.93
C VAL A 17 11.73 -9.88 25.14
N LEU A 18 12.95 -9.75 25.70
CA LEU A 18 14.20 -9.84 24.92
C LEU A 18 15.01 -11.13 25.11
N GLY A 19 14.61 -12.02 26.02
CA GLY A 19 15.42 -13.17 26.37
C GLY A 19 16.67 -12.77 27.16
N SER A 20 17.15 -13.69 28.00
CA SER A 20 18.24 -13.48 28.92
C SER A 20 19.59 -13.36 28.22
N ASP A 21 19.96 -12.19 27.69
CA ASP A 21 21.36 -11.86 27.48
C ASP A 21 21.82 -10.88 28.55
N GLU A 22 22.13 -11.46 29.72
CA GLU A 22 22.87 -10.80 30.79
C GLU A 22 24.29 -10.55 30.30
N THR A 23 24.55 -9.48 29.54
CA THR A 23 25.84 -8.75 29.54
C THR A 23 25.83 -7.62 28.53
N LYS A 24 25.57 -6.37 28.99
CA LYS A 24 26.39 -5.16 28.69
C LYS A 24 25.72 -3.80 28.88
N HIS A 25 24.49 -3.67 29.39
CA HIS A 25 23.92 -2.34 29.66
C HIS A 25 23.68 -2.10 31.16
N LYS A 26 24.72 -1.62 31.85
CA LYS A 26 24.56 -0.88 33.10
C LYS A 26 24.02 0.51 32.76
N ILE A 27 22.70 0.65 32.78
CA ILE A 27 22.02 1.95 32.65
C ILE A 27 22.29 2.73 33.95
N THR A 28 23.00 3.86 33.86
CA THR A 28 23.33 4.71 35.01
C THR A 28 22.27 5.81 35.15
N LEU A 29 21.42 5.69 36.17
CA LEU A 29 20.16 6.42 36.40
C LEU A 29 20.26 7.91 36.83
N ASN A 30 21.38 8.60 36.58
CA ASN A 30 21.59 9.94 37.14
C ASN A 30 20.98 11.11 36.35
N GLU A 31 20.43 10.90 35.16
CA GLU A 31 19.84 11.98 34.34
C GLU A 31 18.30 12.13 34.49
N TYR A 32 17.67 11.32 35.34
CA TYR A 32 16.21 11.30 35.55
C TYR A 32 15.66 12.48 36.40
N HIS A 33 16.52 13.39 36.87
CA HIS A 33 16.19 14.31 37.97
C HIS A 33 15.95 15.77 37.60
N GLN A 34 16.03 16.15 36.33
CA GLN A 34 15.63 17.47 35.88
C GLN A 34 14.53 17.29 34.84
N GLY A 35 13.44 18.05 34.97
CA GLY A 35 12.30 17.99 34.05
C GLY A 35 12.81 17.83 32.62
N VAL A 36 12.46 16.69 32.00
CA VAL A 36 13.03 16.29 30.73
C VAL A 36 12.70 17.39 29.73
N ASN A 37 13.72 18.14 29.34
CA ASN A 37 13.64 19.09 28.26
C ASN A 37 13.30 18.25 27.03
N LEU A 38 12.10 18.44 26.46
CA LEU A 38 11.50 17.62 25.39
C LEU A 38 12.27 17.66 24.04
N SER A 39 13.51 18.14 24.04
CA SER A 39 14.34 18.40 22.87
C SER A 39 15.40 17.33 22.59
N THR A 40 15.55 16.28 23.42
CA THR A 40 16.53 15.20 23.21
C THR A 40 15.93 13.82 23.49
N TYR A 41 15.14 13.29 22.56
CA TYR A 41 14.49 11.97 22.67
C TYR A 41 15.28 10.81 22.03
N ASP A 42 16.42 11.08 21.39
CA ASP A 42 17.09 10.11 20.52
C ASP A 42 17.77 8.94 21.28
N ASP A 43 17.94 9.05 22.60
CA ASP A 43 18.67 8.05 23.42
C ASP A 43 17.80 7.31 24.46
N VAL A 44 16.48 7.54 24.53
CA VAL A 44 15.62 6.94 25.57
C VAL A 44 15.15 5.54 25.17
N PRO A 45 15.45 4.46 25.93
CA PRO A 45 15.01 3.11 25.58
C PRO A 45 13.49 2.98 25.43
N PHE A 46 13.03 2.22 24.43
CA PHE A 46 11.61 2.00 24.15
C PHE A 46 10.84 1.49 25.37
N GLU A 47 11.46 0.67 26.21
CA GLU A 47 10.86 0.13 27.43
C GLU A 47 10.52 1.21 28.45
N VAL A 48 11.33 2.28 28.51
CA VAL A 48 11.10 3.43 29.38
C VAL A 48 9.95 4.27 28.85
N LEU A 49 9.93 4.52 27.53
CA LEU A 49 8.85 5.26 26.88
C LEU A 49 7.51 4.51 26.99
N LEU A 50 7.53 3.19 26.78
CA LEU A 50 6.36 2.33 26.93
C LEU A 50 5.86 2.33 28.38
N ALA A 51 6.74 2.21 29.38
CA ALA A 51 6.35 2.25 30.79
C ALA A 51 5.67 3.58 31.16
N ASN A 52 6.24 4.71 30.73
CA ASN A 52 5.65 6.03 30.94
C ASN A 52 4.27 6.14 30.26
N ALA A 53 4.15 5.70 29.01
CA ALA A 53 2.89 5.76 28.27
C ALA A 53 1.79 4.84 28.86
N LEU A 54 2.18 3.70 29.45
CA LEU A 54 1.27 2.81 30.17
C LEU A 54 0.75 3.46 31.46
N ASP A 55 1.63 4.09 32.24
CA ASP A 55 1.25 4.82 33.47
C ASP A 55 0.32 6.00 33.15
N GLU A 56 0.60 6.78 32.11
CA GLU A 56 -0.30 7.84 31.61
C GLU A 56 -1.68 7.32 31.21
N SER A 57 -1.77 6.06 30.78
CA SER A 57 -3.01 5.41 30.37
C SER A 57 -3.77 4.76 31.54
N GLY A 58 -3.35 5.00 32.78
CA GLY A 58 -3.95 4.43 33.99
C GLY A 58 -3.61 2.96 34.22
N ILE A 59 -2.68 2.38 33.44
CA ILE A 59 -2.19 1.02 33.68
C ILE A 59 -1.03 1.12 34.66
N ASN A 60 -1.28 0.80 35.93
CA ASN A 60 -0.28 0.85 36.98
C ASN A 60 0.86 -0.16 36.71
N SER A 61 1.99 0.35 36.18
CA SER A 61 3.17 -0.45 35.86
C SER A 61 3.82 -1.10 37.09
N THR A 62 3.52 -0.60 38.30
CA THR A 62 4.01 -1.13 39.58
C THR A 62 3.32 -2.44 39.99
N ALA A 63 2.08 -2.69 39.53
CA ALA A 63 1.33 -3.91 39.82
C ALA A 63 1.78 -5.12 38.98
N LEU A 64 2.29 -4.86 37.77
CA LEU A 64 2.89 -5.87 36.88
C LEU A 64 4.21 -6.43 37.45
N LEU A 65 4.95 -5.63 38.22
CA LEU A 65 6.23 -6.02 38.84
C LEU A 65 6.12 -7.03 39.98
N TYR A 66 5.00 -7.08 40.70
CA TYR A 66 4.83 -8.00 41.85
C TYR A 66 4.43 -9.43 41.45
N ARG A 67 4.27 -9.70 40.14
CA ARG A 67 3.66 -10.94 39.61
C ARG A 67 4.66 -12.00 39.11
N SER A 68 5.97 -11.83 39.28
CA SER A 68 6.95 -12.81 38.79
C SER A 68 7.07 -14.09 39.62
N SER A 69 6.25 -14.29 40.66
CA SER A 69 5.98 -15.63 41.20
C SER A 69 4.48 -15.76 41.51
N ALA A 70 3.81 -16.63 40.77
CA ALA A 70 2.38 -16.93 40.94
C ALA A 70 2.01 -17.30 42.40
N GLN A 71 2.99 -17.77 43.17
CA GLN A 71 2.85 -18.19 44.57
C GLN A 71 2.81 -17.01 45.56
N SER A 72 3.47 -15.90 45.28
CA SER A 72 3.46 -14.70 46.14
C SER A 72 2.24 -13.81 45.89
N ALA A 73 1.74 -13.76 44.65
CA ALA A 73 0.52 -13.04 44.30
C ALA A 73 -0.71 -13.63 45.02
N LYS A 74 -0.86 -14.96 45.07
CA LYS A 74 -1.96 -15.63 45.77
C LYS A 74 -1.99 -15.31 47.27
N LYS A 75 -0.82 -15.20 47.91
CA LYS A 75 -0.66 -14.90 49.34
C LYS A 75 -0.89 -13.41 49.66
N PHE A 76 -0.56 -12.51 48.72
CA PHE A 76 -0.83 -11.08 48.87
C PHE A 76 -2.32 -10.77 48.79
N PHE A 77 -3.03 -11.33 47.80
CA PHE A 77 -4.48 -11.13 47.64
C PHE A 77 -5.30 -11.85 48.74
N SER A 78 -4.86 -13.01 49.24
CA SER A 78 -5.51 -13.64 50.39
C SER A 78 -5.37 -12.80 51.68
N ASN A 79 -4.22 -12.15 51.88
CA ASN A 79 -3.96 -11.32 53.05
C ASN A 79 -4.63 -9.93 52.95
N ALA A 80 -4.74 -9.35 51.76
CA ALA A 80 -5.44 -8.09 51.54
C ALA A 80 -6.95 -8.21 51.80
N LYS A 81 -7.55 -9.35 51.43
CA LYS A 81 -8.96 -9.67 51.69
C LYS A 81 -9.23 -10.00 53.17
N ALA A 82 -8.22 -10.53 53.89
CA ALA A 82 -8.33 -10.83 55.32
C ALA A 82 -8.14 -9.61 56.25
N ASN A 83 -7.47 -8.55 55.78
CA ASN A 83 -7.08 -7.41 56.63
C ASN A 83 -7.90 -6.12 56.43
N ASN A 84 -8.92 -6.11 55.56
CA ASN A 84 -9.83 -4.97 55.33
C ASN A 84 -9.12 -3.60 55.12
N THR A 85 -7.90 -3.61 54.58
CA THR A 85 -7.02 -2.42 54.50
C THR A 85 -7.20 -1.57 53.24
N LEU A 86 -8.35 -1.65 52.57
CA LEU A 86 -8.70 -0.76 51.45
C LEU A 86 -9.79 0.21 51.90
N LEU A 87 -9.39 1.21 52.69
CA LEU A 87 -10.15 2.44 52.84
C LEU A 87 -9.81 3.35 51.66
N LEU A 88 -10.60 3.20 50.60
CA LEU A 88 -10.61 4.08 49.43
C LEU A 88 -11.11 5.46 49.84
N THR A 89 -10.25 6.47 49.70
CA THR A 89 -10.72 7.85 49.53
C THR A 89 -10.14 8.40 48.22
N SER A 90 -11.06 9.01 47.45
CA SER A 90 -10.91 9.66 46.15
C SER A 90 -10.56 8.79 44.93
N LYS A 91 -11.62 8.43 44.18
CA LYS A 91 -11.72 8.34 42.71
C LYS A 91 -10.50 7.76 41.97
N GLU A 92 -10.22 6.48 42.20
CA GLU A 92 -9.53 5.61 41.23
C GLU A 92 -10.55 4.58 40.75
N THR A 93 -11.16 4.81 39.60
CA THR A 93 -11.75 3.73 38.80
C THR A 93 -10.68 3.33 37.82
N ASP A 94 -9.99 2.21 38.04
CA ASP A 94 -9.31 1.49 36.96
C ASP A 94 -8.91 0.09 37.43
N LEU A 95 -9.41 -0.90 36.67
CA LEU A 95 -9.28 -2.36 36.78
C LEU A 95 -10.31 -3.05 37.70
N THR A 96 -11.33 -3.61 37.05
CA THR A 96 -12.31 -4.53 37.64
C THR A 96 -11.66 -5.91 37.92
N ASP A 97 -12.29 -6.72 38.77
CA ASP A 97 -11.86 -8.11 38.99
C ASP A 97 -11.85 -8.92 37.67
N GLU A 98 -12.66 -8.53 36.70
CA GLU A 98 -12.70 -9.09 35.35
C GLU A 98 -11.44 -8.75 34.55
N ASP A 99 -10.98 -7.49 34.60
CA ASP A 99 -9.70 -7.06 34.00
C ASP A 99 -8.50 -7.80 34.62
N VAL A 100 -8.56 -8.05 35.93
CA VAL A 100 -7.53 -8.79 36.66
C VAL A 100 -7.48 -10.26 36.26
N ASN A 101 -8.63 -10.89 36.05
CA ASN A 101 -8.74 -12.29 35.61
C ASN A 101 -8.33 -12.46 34.15
N SER A 102 -8.70 -11.55 33.24
CA SER A 102 -8.21 -11.59 31.85
C SER A 102 -6.69 -11.48 31.76
N ILE A 103 -6.04 -10.70 32.63
CA ILE A 103 -4.58 -10.63 32.70
C ILE A 103 -3.98 -11.93 33.26
N ILE A 104 -4.68 -12.65 34.13
CA ILE A 104 -4.23 -13.94 34.68
C ILE A 104 -4.37 -15.04 33.63
N ASP A 105 -5.50 -15.11 32.92
CA ASP A 105 -5.73 -16.07 31.84
C ASP A 105 -4.74 -15.86 30.69
N PHE A 106 -4.47 -14.59 30.35
CA PHE A 106 -3.40 -14.19 29.42
C PHE A 106 -2.00 -14.68 29.84
N ILE A 107 -1.71 -14.75 31.14
CA ILE A 107 -0.44 -15.28 31.67
C ILE A 107 -0.38 -16.81 31.63
N TYR A 108 -1.53 -17.48 31.72
CA TYR A 108 -1.61 -18.93 31.59
C TYR A 108 -1.47 -19.38 30.12
N GLU A 109 -2.01 -18.63 29.15
CA GLU A 109 -1.83 -18.89 27.72
C GLU A 109 -0.36 -18.76 27.26
N LEU A 110 0.43 -17.90 27.91
CA LEU A 110 1.87 -17.75 27.64
C LEU A 110 2.72 -18.99 27.96
N LYS A 111 2.16 -19.99 28.65
CA LYS A 111 2.88 -21.22 29.01
C LYS A 111 2.72 -22.35 28.00
N GLU A 112 1.85 -22.21 27.00
CA GLU A 112 1.61 -23.24 25.98
C GLU A 112 1.89 -22.81 24.53
N ILE A 113 2.23 -21.55 24.25
CA ILE A 113 2.50 -21.11 22.88
C ILE A 113 4.00 -21.22 22.58
N GLY A 114 4.40 -22.42 22.15
CA GLY A 114 5.59 -22.60 21.32
C GLY A 114 5.32 -22.11 19.90
N ASP A 115 6.33 -21.46 19.31
CA ASP A 115 6.42 -21.07 17.90
C ASP A 115 5.82 -22.14 17.00
N ASN A 116 4.69 -21.85 16.37
CA ASN A 116 4.17 -22.63 15.26
C ASN A 116 3.50 -21.70 14.26
N GLY A 117 4.32 -21.23 13.34
CA GLY A 117 3.93 -20.45 12.19
C GLY A 117 5.15 -20.18 11.32
N ASN A 118 5.97 -21.19 11.05
CA ASN A 118 6.98 -21.09 9.99
C ASN A 118 6.22 -20.90 8.68
N MET A 119 6.24 -19.68 8.14
CA MET A 119 5.90 -19.46 6.74
C MET A 119 6.95 -20.12 5.88
N ALA A 120 6.53 -20.62 4.72
CA ALA A 120 7.47 -20.98 3.69
C ALA A 120 8.20 -19.69 3.24
N ASP A 121 9.51 -19.77 3.07
CA ASP A 121 10.33 -18.74 2.42
C ASP A 121 9.71 -18.44 1.05
N GLY A 122 8.97 -17.33 0.95
CA GLY A 122 8.02 -17.05 -0.13
C GLY A 122 8.65 -16.65 -1.46
N GLY A 123 9.95 -16.90 -1.67
CA GLY A 123 10.66 -16.46 -2.88
C GLY A 123 10.69 -14.93 -3.04
N LEU A 124 10.68 -14.19 -1.92
CA LEU A 124 10.79 -12.74 -1.91
C LEU A 124 12.20 -12.31 -2.33
N GLU A 125 12.31 -11.41 -3.31
CA GLU A 125 13.60 -10.84 -3.73
C GLU A 125 14.10 -9.81 -2.71
N ARG A 126 15.33 -10.01 -2.23
CA ARG A 126 15.91 -9.30 -1.07
C ARG A 126 17.18 -8.56 -1.47
N ARG A 127 17.54 -7.52 -0.71
CA ARG A 127 18.87 -6.90 -0.80
C ARG A 127 19.97 -7.89 -0.39
N ASP A 128 21.08 -7.88 -1.13
CA ASP A 128 22.22 -8.80 -0.92
C ASP A 128 22.98 -8.55 0.40
N ALA A 129 22.91 -7.33 0.94
CA ALA A 129 23.43 -6.99 2.25
C ALA A 129 22.28 -6.69 3.22
N SER A 130 22.21 -7.42 4.34
CA SER A 130 21.23 -7.25 5.42
C SER A 130 21.50 -5.99 6.26
N GLY A 131 21.56 -4.85 5.58
CA GLY A 131 21.91 -3.55 6.13
C GLY A 131 20.90 -2.95 7.10
N GLY A 132 19.76 -3.62 7.31
CA GLY A 132 18.64 -3.14 8.11
C GLY A 132 17.78 -2.10 7.38
N TYR A 133 16.76 -1.57 8.06
CA TYR A 133 15.78 -0.64 7.49
C TYR A 133 16.36 0.73 7.09
N GLN A 134 17.54 1.07 7.58
CA GLN A 134 18.16 2.36 7.31
C GLN A 134 18.67 2.45 5.85
N PRO A 135 18.51 3.63 5.20
CA PRO A 135 19.21 3.89 3.95
C PRO A 135 20.72 3.78 4.12
N GLN A 136 21.41 3.31 3.09
CA GLN A 136 22.85 3.07 3.15
C GLN A 136 23.59 3.82 2.04
N LYS A 137 24.77 4.34 2.37
CA LYS A 137 25.66 4.92 1.38
C LYS A 137 26.37 3.80 0.61
N VAL A 138 26.34 3.88 -0.70
CA VAL A 138 26.97 2.92 -1.62
C VAL A 138 27.81 3.65 -2.66
N THR A 139 28.66 2.91 -3.37
CA THR A 139 29.34 3.45 -4.55
C THR A 139 28.45 3.28 -5.78
N CYS A 140 28.36 4.30 -6.61
CA CYS A 140 27.57 4.30 -7.84
C CYS A 140 28.27 5.09 -8.96
N ALA A 141 27.70 5.07 -10.16
CA ALA A 141 28.12 5.93 -11.26
C ALA A 141 27.84 7.42 -10.93
N ASN A 142 28.21 8.35 -11.83
CA ASN A 142 27.97 9.77 -11.55
C ASN A 142 26.46 10.03 -11.44
N ARG A 143 26.07 11.11 -10.75
CA ARG A 143 24.65 11.50 -10.63
C ARG A 143 23.92 11.61 -11.98
N ASN A 144 24.61 12.04 -13.03
CA ASN A 144 24.02 12.14 -14.37
C ASN A 144 23.66 10.78 -14.98
N ASP A 145 24.21 9.68 -14.45
CA ASP A 145 23.95 8.32 -14.91
C ASP A 145 22.78 7.68 -14.15
N ILE A 146 22.38 8.23 -12.99
CA ILE A 146 21.27 7.71 -12.17
C ILE A 146 20.02 8.58 -12.23
N VAL A 147 20.13 9.85 -12.66
CA VAL A 147 19.00 10.78 -12.80
C VAL A 147 18.82 11.19 -14.26
N GLN A 148 17.67 10.84 -14.83
CA GLN A 148 17.22 11.32 -16.12
C GLN A 148 16.46 12.64 -15.92
N ASN A 149 17.00 13.72 -16.50
CA ASN A 149 16.37 15.03 -16.53
C ASN A 149 15.60 15.22 -17.84
N GLY A 150 14.32 15.59 -17.75
CA GLY A 150 13.50 15.95 -18.89
C GLY A 150 12.66 14.80 -19.46
N GLY A 151 11.35 14.99 -19.37
CA GLY A 151 10.24 14.63 -20.26
C GLY A 151 9.97 13.16 -20.59
N ASP A 152 11.00 12.34 -20.69
CA ASP A 152 10.89 10.96 -21.14
C ASP A 152 10.81 9.98 -19.96
N ILE A 153 10.22 8.82 -20.24
CA ILE A 153 10.21 7.66 -19.32
C ILE A 153 11.60 7.00 -19.30
N PRO A 154 11.93 6.18 -18.28
CA PRO A 154 13.18 5.43 -18.25
C PRO A 154 13.33 4.54 -19.50
N GLU A 155 14.51 4.58 -20.15
CA GLU A 155 14.78 3.76 -21.35
C GLU A 155 14.63 2.26 -21.07
N SER A 156 15.09 1.81 -19.91
CA SER A 156 14.97 0.42 -19.45
C SER A 156 13.50 -0.03 -19.28
N GLU A 157 12.58 0.89 -18.98
CA GLU A 157 11.14 0.62 -18.92
C GLU A 157 10.61 0.28 -20.32
N GLU A 158 10.90 1.13 -21.31
CA GLU A 158 10.45 0.92 -22.69
C GLU A 158 11.08 -0.33 -23.30
N GLU A 159 12.38 -0.58 -23.09
CA GLU A 159 13.04 -1.82 -23.54
C GLU A 159 12.39 -3.09 -22.96
N TYR A 160 12.05 -3.06 -21.67
CA TYR A 160 11.36 -4.16 -21.01
C TYR A 160 9.95 -4.36 -21.59
N VAL A 161 9.19 -3.27 -21.75
CA VAL A 161 7.83 -3.30 -22.29
C VAL A 161 7.80 -3.88 -23.69
N GLN A 162 8.77 -3.56 -24.55
CA GLN A 162 8.85 -4.14 -25.89
C GLN A 162 9.01 -5.68 -25.84
N LYS A 163 9.94 -6.19 -25.03
CA LYS A 163 10.14 -7.65 -24.85
C LYS A 163 8.92 -8.32 -24.22
N ARG A 164 8.28 -7.64 -23.29
CA ARG A 164 7.02 -8.09 -22.70
C ARG A 164 5.91 -8.18 -23.72
N LEU A 165 5.71 -7.17 -24.57
CA LEU A 165 4.67 -7.19 -25.59
C LEU A 165 4.87 -8.38 -26.54
N GLU A 166 6.11 -8.69 -26.90
CA GLU A 166 6.44 -9.92 -27.65
C GLU A 166 6.03 -11.20 -26.91
N ASN A 167 6.34 -11.31 -25.62
CA ASN A 167 5.93 -12.45 -24.79
C ASN A 167 4.40 -12.54 -24.61
N ALA A 168 3.72 -11.40 -24.52
CA ALA A 168 2.28 -11.29 -24.32
C ALA A 168 1.45 -11.62 -25.57
N LYS A 169 2.05 -11.67 -26.76
CA LYS A 169 1.35 -11.90 -28.04
C LYS A 169 0.46 -13.14 -28.02
N GLU A 170 0.99 -14.28 -27.56
CA GLU A 170 0.22 -15.53 -27.55
C GLU A 170 -0.90 -15.51 -26.51
N HIS A 171 -0.69 -14.85 -25.37
CA HIS A 171 -1.74 -14.65 -24.36
C HIS A 171 -2.87 -13.76 -24.89
N PHE A 172 -2.53 -12.67 -25.58
CA PHE A 172 -3.51 -11.77 -26.17
C PHE A 172 -4.27 -12.43 -27.33
N LYS A 173 -3.56 -13.21 -28.16
CA LYS A 173 -4.17 -14.00 -29.22
C LYS A 173 -5.15 -15.03 -28.67
N ALA A 174 -4.78 -15.75 -27.61
CA ALA A 174 -5.68 -16.66 -26.93
C ALA A 174 -6.89 -15.92 -26.34
N PHE A 175 -6.65 -14.82 -25.62
CA PHE A 175 -7.68 -13.98 -25.01
C PHE A 175 -8.75 -13.54 -26.02
N LEU A 176 -8.35 -13.04 -27.20
CA LEU A 176 -9.31 -12.64 -28.25
C LEU A 176 -10.05 -13.83 -28.86
N LYS A 177 -9.38 -14.98 -29.05
CA LYS A 177 -9.96 -16.18 -29.67
C LYS A 177 -10.96 -16.92 -28.79
N GLU A 178 -10.98 -16.66 -27.48
CA GLU A 178 -12.00 -17.22 -26.59
C GLU A 178 -13.43 -16.82 -27.02
N SER A 179 -13.60 -15.68 -27.69
CA SER A 179 -14.90 -15.29 -28.23
C SER A 179 -15.04 -15.63 -29.72
N SER A 180 -15.93 -16.57 -30.03
CA SER A 180 -16.34 -16.88 -31.41
C SER A 180 -17.15 -15.75 -32.06
N ASN A 181 -17.72 -14.84 -31.27
CA ASN A 181 -18.57 -13.76 -31.75
C ASN A 181 -17.77 -12.62 -32.39
N LEU A 182 -16.54 -12.39 -31.93
CA LEU A 182 -15.69 -11.29 -32.42
C LEU A 182 -15.35 -11.40 -33.91
N GLN A 183 -15.34 -12.60 -34.51
CA GLN A 183 -15.05 -12.83 -35.93
C GLN A 183 -13.89 -11.95 -36.46
N ILE A 184 -12.82 -11.85 -35.68
CA ILE A 184 -11.71 -10.93 -35.89
C ILE A 184 -10.50 -11.65 -36.50
N ASP A 185 -9.83 -10.99 -37.45
CA ASP A 185 -8.49 -11.37 -37.87
C ASP A 185 -7.47 -10.90 -36.84
N VAL A 186 -7.29 -11.71 -35.79
CA VAL A 186 -6.40 -11.40 -34.67
C VAL A 186 -4.97 -11.13 -35.14
N ASP A 187 -4.50 -11.87 -36.15
CA ASP A 187 -3.14 -11.74 -36.65
C ASP A 187 -2.96 -10.41 -37.38
N ALA A 188 -3.96 -9.92 -38.13
CA ALA A 188 -3.92 -8.58 -38.74
C ALA A 188 -3.78 -7.47 -37.69
N TYR A 189 -4.51 -7.53 -36.57
CA TYR A 189 -4.43 -6.55 -35.49
C TYR A 189 -3.08 -6.57 -34.79
N ILE A 190 -2.61 -7.75 -34.37
CA ILE A 190 -1.31 -7.89 -33.68
C ILE A 190 -0.14 -7.47 -34.57
N ASN A 191 -0.20 -7.78 -35.88
CA ASN A 191 0.85 -7.40 -36.83
C ASN A 191 0.86 -5.90 -37.15
N ALA A 192 -0.29 -5.23 -37.06
CA ALA A 192 -0.35 -3.78 -37.21
C ALA A 192 0.32 -3.10 -36.01
N GLU A 193 -0.17 -3.39 -34.80
CA GLU A 193 0.42 -2.93 -33.53
C GLU A 193 -0.17 -3.70 -32.35
N MET A 194 0.70 -4.27 -31.52
CA MET A 194 0.29 -4.93 -30.28
C MET A 194 -0.19 -3.87 -29.27
N PRO A 195 -1.45 -3.95 -28.78
CA PRO A 195 -1.98 -2.91 -27.91
C PRO A 195 -1.32 -2.92 -26.53
N ARG A 196 -1.05 -1.73 -26.00
CA ARG A 196 -0.56 -1.51 -24.64
C ARG A 196 -1.74 -1.37 -23.68
N ILE A 197 -2.11 -2.49 -23.08
CA ILE A 197 -3.19 -2.57 -22.08
C ILE A 197 -2.64 -2.20 -20.70
N ALA A 198 -3.36 -1.38 -19.94
CA ALA A 198 -3.01 -1.02 -18.58
C ALA A 198 -4.15 -1.29 -17.59
N LEU A 199 -3.79 -1.58 -16.34
CA LEU A 199 -4.72 -1.80 -15.23
C LEU A 199 -4.49 -0.75 -14.14
N ALA A 200 -5.55 -0.12 -13.63
CA ALA A 200 -5.46 0.89 -12.59
C ALA A 200 -6.36 0.54 -11.39
N PHE A 201 -5.77 0.34 -10.22
CA PHE A 201 -6.48 0.01 -8.98
C PHE A 201 -6.49 1.21 -8.04
N SER A 202 -7.68 1.71 -7.71
CA SER A 202 -7.84 2.88 -6.85
C SER A 202 -7.37 2.66 -5.40
N GLY A 203 -7.33 3.73 -4.63
CA GLY A 203 -7.24 3.69 -3.18
C GLY A 203 -8.54 3.34 -2.47
N GLY A 204 -8.44 3.18 -1.14
CA GLY A 204 -9.55 2.71 -0.28
C GLY A 204 -9.18 1.63 0.72
N GLY A 205 -7.94 1.62 1.22
CA GLY A 205 -7.48 0.65 2.22
C GLY A 205 -7.63 -0.81 1.78
N PHE A 206 -7.95 -1.70 2.73
CA PHE A 206 -8.16 -3.12 2.45
C PHE A 206 -9.39 -3.41 1.58
N ARG A 207 -10.39 -2.50 1.54
CA ARG A 207 -11.50 -2.64 0.58
C ARG A 207 -10.97 -2.60 -0.84
N ALA A 208 -10.25 -1.54 -1.20
CA ALA A 208 -9.71 -1.40 -2.56
C ALA A 208 -8.71 -2.51 -2.91
N MET A 209 -7.84 -2.90 -1.95
CA MET A 209 -6.93 -4.03 -2.12
C MET A 209 -7.69 -5.33 -2.46
N THR A 210 -8.74 -5.63 -1.69
CA THR A 210 -9.49 -6.89 -1.81
C THR A 210 -10.37 -6.93 -3.05
N CYS A 211 -11.09 -5.85 -3.34
CA CYS A 211 -11.86 -5.76 -4.57
C CYS A 211 -10.93 -5.84 -5.80
N GLY A 212 -9.82 -5.10 -5.79
CA GLY A 212 -8.82 -5.20 -6.85
C GLY A 212 -8.23 -6.61 -7.00
N ALA A 213 -8.03 -7.34 -5.90
CA ALA A 213 -7.62 -8.74 -5.94
C ALA A 213 -8.66 -9.63 -6.66
N GLY A 214 -9.95 -9.45 -6.38
CA GLY A 214 -11.03 -10.16 -7.08
C GLY A 214 -11.04 -9.88 -8.58
N SER A 215 -10.88 -8.63 -8.99
CA SER A 215 -10.75 -8.26 -10.40
C SER A 215 -9.48 -8.84 -11.04
N MET A 216 -8.34 -8.81 -10.34
CA MET A 216 -7.09 -9.42 -10.82
C MET A 216 -7.24 -10.93 -11.02
N VAL A 217 -7.93 -11.62 -10.12
CA VAL A 217 -8.25 -13.06 -10.22
C VAL A 217 -9.10 -13.37 -11.45
N ALA A 218 -10.09 -12.54 -11.77
CA ALA A 218 -10.94 -12.67 -12.96
C ALA A 218 -10.17 -12.47 -14.29
N MET A 219 -9.09 -11.68 -14.28
CA MET A 219 -8.25 -11.41 -15.45
C MET A 219 -7.09 -12.40 -15.61
N ASP A 220 -6.79 -13.19 -14.59
CA ASP A 220 -5.62 -14.06 -14.55
C ASP A 220 -5.94 -15.41 -15.19
N ALA A 221 -5.29 -15.73 -16.32
CA ALA A 221 -5.43 -17.02 -17.00
C ALA A 221 -4.97 -18.22 -16.14
N ARG A 222 -4.18 -17.98 -15.10
CA ARG A 222 -3.73 -19.01 -14.15
C ARG A 222 -4.82 -19.38 -13.13
N THR A 223 -5.88 -18.57 -13.01
CA THR A 223 -7.02 -18.86 -12.15
C THR A 223 -7.89 -19.94 -12.77
N PRO A 224 -8.15 -21.06 -12.07
CA PRO A 224 -9.06 -22.10 -12.55
C PRO A 224 -10.45 -21.54 -12.86
N GLY A 225 -10.95 -21.76 -14.08
CA GLY A 225 -12.27 -21.31 -14.50
C GLY A 225 -12.36 -19.86 -14.99
N ALA A 226 -11.25 -19.10 -14.97
CA ALA A 226 -11.20 -17.73 -15.48
C ALA A 226 -10.92 -17.64 -16.99
N VAL A 227 -10.69 -18.74 -17.70
CA VAL A 227 -10.49 -18.75 -19.17
C VAL A 227 -11.72 -19.35 -19.85
N GLY A 228 -12.20 -18.67 -20.90
CA GLY A 228 -13.37 -19.08 -21.67
C GLY A 228 -14.11 -17.92 -22.34
N PRO A 229 -15.13 -18.20 -23.16
CA PRO A 229 -15.89 -17.19 -23.91
C PRO A 229 -16.56 -16.14 -23.01
N ASN A 230 -17.05 -16.58 -21.85
CA ASN A 230 -17.73 -15.73 -20.86
C ASN A 230 -16.80 -15.28 -19.72
N GLN A 231 -15.49 -15.42 -19.89
CA GLN A 231 -14.48 -15.05 -18.91
C GLN A 231 -13.47 -14.07 -19.51
N LEU A 232 -12.61 -13.50 -18.66
CA LEU A 232 -11.61 -12.48 -19.03
C LEU A 232 -10.17 -12.86 -18.67
N GLY A 233 -9.93 -14.11 -18.28
CA GLY A 233 -8.60 -14.65 -18.08
C GLY A 233 -7.73 -14.50 -19.33
N GLY A 234 -6.50 -14.03 -19.12
CA GLY A 234 -5.56 -13.67 -20.18
C GLY A 234 -5.43 -12.16 -20.36
N LEU A 235 -6.39 -11.35 -19.88
CA LEU A 235 -6.28 -9.90 -19.88
C LEU A 235 -5.09 -9.42 -19.02
N LEU A 236 -4.87 -10.06 -17.86
CA LEU A 236 -3.73 -9.74 -16.99
C LEU A 236 -2.39 -10.09 -17.68
N GLN A 237 -2.29 -11.26 -18.29
CA GLN A 237 -1.11 -11.69 -19.04
C GLN A 237 -0.83 -10.80 -20.26
N SER A 238 -1.87 -10.20 -20.85
CA SER A 238 -1.78 -9.30 -22.00
C SER A 238 -1.44 -7.85 -21.61
N SER A 239 -1.52 -7.50 -20.32
CA SER A 239 -1.34 -6.12 -19.86
C SER A 239 0.13 -5.71 -19.86
N ALA A 240 0.47 -4.51 -20.34
CA ALA A 240 1.82 -3.95 -20.29
C ALA A 240 2.12 -3.28 -18.93
N TYR A 241 1.11 -2.66 -18.32
CA TYR A 241 1.26 -1.85 -17.11
C TYR A 241 0.20 -2.18 -16.06
N VAL A 242 0.55 -2.01 -14.78
CA VAL A 242 -0.39 -2.04 -13.65
C VAL A 242 -0.05 -0.93 -12.67
N ALA A 243 -1.03 -0.16 -12.23
CA ALA A 243 -0.84 0.93 -11.29
C ALA A 243 -1.77 0.80 -10.08
N GLY A 244 -1.26 1.16 -8.90
CA GLY A 244 -2.00 1.16 -7.64
C GLY A 244 -1.79 2.44 -6.85
N ALA A 245 -2.88 3.04 -6.37
CA ALA A 245 -2.86 4.13 -5.39
C ALA A 245 -3.32 3.62 -4.03
N SER A 246 -2.74 4.09 -2.92
CA SER A 246 -3.19 3.77 -1.56
C SER A 246 -3.44 2.27 -1.35
N GLY A 247 -4.64 1.84 -0.97
CA GLY A 247 -5.01 0.41 -0.88
C GLY A 247 -4.72 -0.42 -2.15
N GLY A 248 -4.93 0.13 -3.35
CA GLY A 248 -4.54 -0.51 -4.61
C GLY A 248 -3.03 -0.68 -4.76
N SER A 249 -2.23 0.21 -4.15
CA SER A 249 -0.76 0.04 -4.11
C SER A 249 -0.33 -1.12 -3.21
N TRP A 250 -1.13 -1.46 -2.19
CA TRP A 250 -0.88 -2.64 -1.35
C TRP A 250 -1.09 -3.93 -2.14
N LEU A 251 -2.15 -3.99 -2.95
CA LEU A 251 -2.39 -5.08 -3.89
C LEU A 251 -1.20 -5.23 -4.84
N VAL A 252 -0.85 -4.17 -5.57
CA VAL A 252 0.22 -4.24 -6.58
C VAL A 252 1.56 -4.59 -5.95
N ALA A 253 1.99 -3.88 -4.91
CA ALA A 253 3.30 -4.13 -4.28
C ALA A 253 3.40 -5.55 -3.73
N SER A 254 2.38 -6.02 -2.98
CA SER A 254 2.44 -7.33 -2.35
C SER A 254 2.28 -8.47 -3.35
N SER A 255 1.43 -8.34 -4.38
CA SER A 255 1.32 -9.37 -5.43
C SER A 255 2.65 -9.60 -6.15
N PHE A 256 3.38 -8.52 -6.45
CA PHE A 256 4.67 -8.63 -7.12
C PHE A 256 5.78 -9.11 -6.19
N ALA A 257 5.76 -8.71 -4.92
CA ALA A 257 6.67 -9.23 -3.92
C ALA A 257 6.53 -10.75 -3.77
N HIS A 258 5.30 -11.29 -3.77
CA HIS A 258 5.03 -12.73 -3.77
C HIS A 258 5.23 -13.42 -5.13
N GLY A 259 6.18 -12.94 -5.95
CA GLY A 259 6.54 -13.56 -7.22
C GLY A 259 5.48 -13.43 -8.32
N TYR A 260 4.61 -12.42 -8.24
CA TYR A 260 3.53 -12.17 -9.21
C TYR A 260 2.55 -13.35 -9.36
N VAL A 261 2.34 -14.14 -8.31
CA VAL A 261 1.32 -15.22 -8.31
C VAL A 261 -0.10 -14.66 -8.17
N SER A 262 -1.11 -15.48 -8.47
CA SER A 262 -2.53 -15.10 -8.31
C SER A 262 -2.82 -14.72 -6.85
N PRO A 263 -3.62 -13.67 -6.57
CA PRO A 263 -4.04 -13.32 -5.21
C PRO A 263 -4.62 -14.49 -4.39
N LEU A 264 -5.33 -15.42 -5.04
CA LEU A 264 -5.85 -16.63 -4.38
C LEU A 264 -4.73 -17.51 -3.81
N GLU A 265 -3.61 -17.63 -4.53
CA GLU A 265 -2.46 -18.43 -4.10
C GLU A 265 -1.72 -17.73 -2.94
N ILE A 266 -1.63 -16.40 -2.95
CA ILE A 266 -1.07 -15.62 -1.84
C ILE A 266 -1.88 -15.86 -0.56
N ILE A 267 -3.21 -15.75 -0.64
CA ILE A 267 -4.11 -15.98 0.49
C ILE A 267 -3.98 -17.43 0.98
N LYS A 268 -4.00 -18.41 0.07
CA LYS A 268 -3.88 -19.83 0.40
C LYS A 268 -2.56 -20.16 1.11
N ASN A 269 -1.48 -19.47 0.76
CA ASN A 269 -0.16 -19.63 1.36
C ASN A 269 0.07 -18.71 2.58
N ASN A 270 -0.97 -18.03 3.08
CA ASN A 270 -0.92 -17.08 4.20
C ASN A 270 0.00 -15.87 3.97
N GLY A 271 0.28 -15.51 2.72
CA GLY A 271 1.07 -14.31 2.39
C GLY A 271 0.37 -12.99 2.73
N TRP A 272 -0.97 -13.00 2.83
CA TRP A 272 -1.78 -11.89 3.33
C TRP A 272 -2.52 -12.28 4.60
N GLN A 273 -2.24 -11.59 5.71
CA GLN A 273 -2.79 -11.95 7.03
C GLN A 273 -4.05 -11.14 7.42
N LEU A 274 -4.93 -10.83 6.49
CA LEU A 274 -6.04 -9.87 6.66
C LEU A 274 -7.04 -10.22 7.79
N GLN A 275 -7.00 -11.45 8.31
CA GLN A 275 -7.78 -11.89 9.47
C GLN A 275 -7.26 -11.37 10.80
N ASN A 276 -6.01 -10.90 10.85
CA ASN A 276 -5.42 -10.27 12.02
C ASN A 276 -5.58 -8.74 11.91
N PHE A 277 -5.90 -8.08 13.02
CA PHE A 277 -6.00 -6.62 13.03
C PHE A 277 -4.63 -5.98 12.75
N LEU A 278 -4.55 -5.09 11.76
CA LEU A 278 -3.26 -4.54 11.28
C LEU A 278 -2.39 -3.93 12.39
N LEU A 279 -2.98 -3.22 13.36
CA LEU A 279 -2.23 -2.57 14.45
C LEU A 279 -2.00 -3.47 15.67
N ALA A 280 -2.61 -4.66 15.69
CA ALA A 280 -2.43 -5.67 16.72
C ALA A 280 -2.38 -7.08 16.08
N PRO A 281 -1.40 -7.35 15.19
CA PRO A 281 -1.47 -8.49 14.30
C PRO A 281 -1.11 -9.83 14.95
N LYS A 282 -0.68 -9.83 16.22
CA LYS A 282 -0.36 -11.06 16.97
C LYS A 282 -1.50 -11.39 17.96
N SER A 283 -1.70 -12.67 18.25
CA SER A 283 -2.76 -13.18 19.14
C SER A 283 -2.58 -12.85 20.64
N GLY A 284 -1.53 -12.12 21.03
CA GLY A 284 -1.27 -11.80 22.43
C GLY A 284 -0.55 -10.47 22.65
N VAL A 285 -0.78 -9.83 23.80
CA VAL A 285 -0.22 -8.51 24.13
C VAL A 285 1.30 -8.50 24.08
N ILE A 286 1.98 -9.51 24.63
CA ILE A 286 3.46 -9.58 24.64
C ILE A 286 4.00 -9.72 23.21
N ALA A 287 3.36 -10.55 22.39
CA ALA A 287 3.77 -10.75 21.00
C ALA A 287 3.61 -9.44 20.21
N ASN A 288 2.54 -8.68 20.45
CA ASN A 288 2.39 -7.34 19.90
C ASN A 288 3.46 -6.37 20.43
N VAL A 289 3.75 -6.35 21.74
CA VAL A 289 4.82 -5.50 22.29
C VAL A 289 6.19 -5.84 21.67
N LYS A 290 6.51 -7.13 21.48
CA LYS A 290 7.71 -7.58 20.75
C LYS A 290 7.72 -7.08 19.31
N PHE A 291 6.58 -7.12 18.64
CA PHE A 291 6.44 -6.61 17.29
C PHE A 291 6.68 -5.09 17.22
N PHE A 292 6.08 -4.30 18.12
CA PHE A 292 6.35 -2.86 18.24
C PHE A 292 7.82 -2.58 18.56
N TYR A 293 8.46 -3.40 19.40
CA TYR A 293 9.89 -3.28 19.68
C TYR A 293 10.76 -3.53 18.44
N ASN A 294 10.37 -4.47 17.57
CA ASN A 294 11.06 -4.67 16.29
C ASN A 294 10.91 -3.47 15.36
N ILE A 295 9.74 -2.83 15.33
CA ILE A 295 9.54 -1.56 14.62
C ILE A 295 10.48 -0.50 15.21
N TYR A 296 10.50 -0.34 16.53
CA TYR A 296 11.40 0.60 17.21
C TYR A 296 12.87 0.43 16.80
N LYS A 297 13.39 -0.81 16.75
CA LYS A 297 14.77 -1.07 16.31
C LYS A 297 15.03 -0.54 14.89
N ALA A 298 14.09 -0.77 13.97
CA ALA A 298 14.18 -0.30 12.59
C ALA A 298 14.12 1.25 12.51
N LEU A 299 13.24 1.89 13.30
CA LEU A 299 13.15 3.34 13.34
C LEU A 299 14.42 3.96 13.92
N LYS A 300 14.93 3.40 15.03
CA LYS A 300 16.15 3.87 15.67
C LYS A 300 17.33 3.81 14.70
N SER A 301 17.52 2.67 14.01
CA SER A 301 18.61 2.52 13.06
C SER A 301 18.49 3.51 11.89
N LYS A 302 17.28 3.75 11.38
CA LYS A 302 17.04 4.76 10.34
C LYS A 302 17.34 6.19 10.83
N LYS A 303 16.90 6.53 12.05
CA LYS A 303 17.03 7.89 12.62
C LYS A 303 18.48 8.35 12.76
N GLU A 304 19.43 7.42 12.90
CA GLU A 304 20.87 7.72 12.93
C GLU A 304 21.39 8.36 11.63
N VAL A 305 20.72 8.12 10.49
CA VAL A 305 21.20 8.54 9.16
C VAL A 305 20.16 9.25 8.30
N ALA A 306 18.87 9.14 8.61
CA ALA A 306 17.76 9.66 7.82
C ALA A 306 16.56 10.04 8.70
N PRO A 307 15.67 10.95 8.26
CA PRO A 307 14.46 11.27 9.00
C PRO A 307 13.53 10.06 9.15
N VAL A 308 12.79 10.04 10.25
CA VAL A 308 11.74 9.06 10.50
C VAL A 308 10.41 9.79 10.60
N THR A 309 9.34 9.21 10.06
CA THR A 309 7.98 9.75 10.07
C THR A 309 7.00 8.69 10.55
N VAL A 310 5.75 9.07 10.83
CA VAL A 310 4.70 8.08 11.13
C VAL A 310 4.49 7.11 9.96
N VAL A 311 4.83 7.51 8.74
CA VAL A 311 4.77 6.65 7.55
C VAL A 311 5.73 5.46 7.65
N ASP A 312 6.88 5.62 8.30
CA ASP A 312 7.79 4.50 8.55
C ASP A 312 7.13 3.46 9.44
N ILE A 313 6.50 3.89 10.54
CA ILE A 313 5.72 3.02 11.43
C ILE A 313 4.61 2.30 10.66
N TRP A 314 3.83 3.05 9.88
CA TRP A 314 2.74 2.54 9.06
C TRP A 314 3.22 1.51 8.02
N GLY A 315 4.30 1.83 7.31
CA GLY A 315 4.92 0.93 6.33
C GLY A 315 5.43 -0.36 6.95
N ARG A 316 5.90 -0.34 8.22
CA ARG A 316 6.28 -1.56 8.94
C ARG A 316 5.07 -2.43 9.31
N PHE A 317 3.93 -1.84 9.68
CA PHE A 317 2.68 -2.59 9.87
C PHE A 317 2.23 -3.26 8.57
N LEU A 318 2.22 -2.52 7.46
CA LEU A 318 1.85 -3.03 6.14
C LEU A 318 2.79 -4.15 5.67
N ALA A 319 4.11 -3.95 5.79
CA ALA A 319 5.11 -4.95 5.41
C ALA A 319 4.93 -6.27 6.17
N TYR A 320 4.68 -6.18 7.49
CA TYR A 320 4.42 -7.36 8.31
C TYR A 320 3.18 -8.14 7.85
N GLN A 321 2.13 -7.42 7.49
CA GLN A 321 0.83 -8.00 7.18
C GLN A 321 0.78 -8.61 5.77
N LEU A 322 1.48 -8.00 4.82
CA LEU A 322 1.32 -8.23 3.39
C LEU A 322 2.54 -8.83 2.68
N LEU A 323 3.74 -8.70 3.25
CA LEU A 323 4.97 -9.22 2.67
C LEU A 323 5.47 -10.43 3.46
N GLU A 324 5.91 -10.21 4.69
CA GLU A 324 6.46 -11.26 5.55
C GLU A 324 6.26 -10.92 7.02
N SER A 325 5.85 -11.89 7.83
CA SER A 325 5.41 -11.76 9.22
C SER A 325 6.55 -11.82 10.22
N ASP A 326 7.73 -11.40 9.77
CA ASP A 326 8.96 -11.35 10.54
C ASP A 326 9.78 -10.07 10.24
N SER A 327 10.96 -9.98 10.83
CA SER A 327 11.85 -8.84 10.67
C SER A 327 12.53 -8.75 9.31
N SER A 328 12.49 -9.78 8.46
CA SER A 328 13.20 -9.83 7.17
C SER A 328 12.52 -9.01 6.06
N SER A 329 11.24 -8.66 6.25
CA SER A 329 10.50 -7.70 5.39
C SER A 329 11.15 -6.31 5.29
N VAL A 330 12.20 -6.00 6.07
CA VAL A 330 13.02 -4.79 5.89
C VAL A 330 13.87 -4.81 4.61
N ASP A 331 14.10 -5.98 4.02
CA ASP A 331 15.02 -6.14 2.87
C ASP A 331 14.32 -6.30 1.52
N VAL A 332 12.98 -6.32 1.51
CA VAL A 332 12.18 -6.35 0.27
C VAL A 332 12.13 -4.95 -0.34
N THR A 333 12.65 -4.82 -1.55
CA THR A 333 12.86 -3.54 -2.26
C THR A 333 12.27 -3.58 -3.66
N LEU A 334 11.83 -2.42 -4.17
CA LEU A 334 11.16 -2.34 -5.46
C LEU A 334 12.11 -2.69 -6.62
N ASN A 335 13.38 -2.26 -6.56
CA ASN A 335 14.34 -2.54 -7.62
C ASN A 335 14.64 -4.05 -7.76
N LYS A 336 14.64 -4.79 -6.64
CA LYS A 336 14.95 -6.23 -6.60
C LYS A 336 13.90 -7.11 -7.29
N LEU A 337 12.69 -6.59 -7.52
CA LEU A 337 11.67 -7.32 -8.30
C LEU A 337 12.14 -7.69 -9.71
N LEU A 338 13.06 -6.92 -10.30
CA LEU A 338 13.65 -7.20 -11.61
C LEU A 338 14.43 -8.53 -11.67
N GLU A 339 14.86 -9.05 -10.52
CA GLU A 339 15.60 -10.32 -10.42
C GLU A 339 14.67 -11.54 -10.37
N SER A 340 13.37 -11.34 -10.14
CA SER A 340 12.39 -12.43 -10.07
C SER A 340 12.19 -13.15 -11.40
N SER A 341 11.73 -14.40 -11.34
CA SER A 341 11.39 -15.20 -12.53
C SER A 341 10.37 -14.51 -13.44
N ALA A 342 9.37 -13.83 -12.85
CA ALA A 342 8.32 -13.18 -13.62
C ALA A 342 8.84 -11.98 -14.45
N PHE A 343 9.82 -11.23 -13.96
CA PHE A 343 10.45 -10.15 -14.73
C PHE A 343 11.50 -10.68 -15.71
N THR A 344 12.35 -11.62 -15.29
CA THR A 344 13.36 -12.19 -16.19
C THR A 344 12.76 -12.95 -17.36
N ALA A 345 11.54 -13.50 -17.21
CA ALA A 345 10.75 -14.11 -18.28
C ALA A 345 9.82 -13.13 -19.04
N PHE A 346 9.83 -11.83 -18.70
CA PHE A 346 8.94 -10.80 -19.27
C PHE A 346 7.43 -11.12 -19.11
N GLU A 347 7.07 -11.84 -18.04
CA GLU A 347 5.70 -12.28 -17.72
C GLU A 347 4.92 -11.27 -16.86
N ALA A 348 5.61 -10.44 -16.08
CA ALA A 348 4.97 -9.41 -15.24
C ALA A 348 4.81 -8.05 -15.94
N PRO A 349 3.66 -7.35 -15.82
CA PRO A 349 3.51 -5.97 -16.27
C PRO A 349 4.36 -5.04 -15.43
N VAL A 350 4.70 -3.86 -15.95
CA VAL A 350 5.43 -2.87 -15.15
C VAL A 350 4.52 -2.34 -14.04
N PRO A 351 4.88 -2.51 -12.75
CA PRO A 351 4.07 -2.03 -11.64
C PRO A 351 4.41 -0.57 -11.30
N PHE A 352 3.37 0.23 -11.04
CA PHE A 352 3.48 1.57 -10.49
C PHE A 352 2.77 1.67 -9.15
N LEU A 353 3.47 2.20 -8.15
CA LEU A 353 2.85 2.78 -6.96
C LEU A 353 2.82 4.30 -7.13
N THR A 354 1.76 4.98 -6.71
CA THR A 354 1.64 6.43 -6.91
C THR A 354 1.60 7.20 -5.59
N SER A 355 2.21 8.38 -5.57
CA SER A 355 2.08 9.34 -4.46
C SER A 355 2.00 10.77 -4.99
N THR A 356 1.42 11.67 -4.22
CA THR A 356 1.48 13.12 -4.47
C THR A 356 2.63 13.76 -3.71
N MET A 357 3.05 14.94 -4.14
CA MET A 357 4.21 15.64 -3.60
C MET A 357 3.90 17.12 -3.28
N ARG A 358 4.54 17.62 -2.21
CA ARG A 358 4.58 19.05 -1.90
C ARG A 358 6.01 19.52 -1.70
N GLU A 359 6.31 20.74 -2.13
CA GLU A 359 7.67 21.30 -2.08
C GLU A 359 8.11 21.65 -0.66
N ASP A 360 7.18 22.10 0.18
CA ASP A 360 7.42 22.55 1.54
C ASP A 360 6.26 22.14 2.46
N VAL A 361 6.54 22.00 3.76
CA VAL A 361 5.55 21.61 4.77
C VAL A 361 4.40 22.60 4.93
N ASN A 362 4.59 23.87 4.56
CA ASN A 362 3.56 24.92 4.63
C ASN A 362 2.69 24.99 3.37
N ILE A 363 2.97 24.18 2.36
CA ILE A 363 2.22 24.15 1.09
C ILE A 363 1.23 23.00 1.15
N ALA A 364 -0.06 23.31 1.03
CA ALA A 364 -1.08 22.27 0.94
C ALA A 364 -0.95 21.48 -0.37
N PHE A 365 -1.32 20.20 -0.35
CA PHE A 365 -1.54 19.42 -1.56
C PHE A 365 -2.69 20.03 -2.37
N LYS A 366 -2.52 20.09 -3.68
CA LYS A 366 -3.48 20.69 -4.62
C LYS A 366 -3.75 19.73 -5.76
N LEU A 367 -4.74 20.08 -6.57
CA LEU A 367 -5.08 19.34 -7.78
C LEU A 367 -3.90 19.27 -8.78
N ASP A 368 -3.06 20.30 -8.83
CA ASP A 368 -1.86 20.39 -9.68
C ASP A 368 -0.57 20.01 -8.94
N SER A 369 -0.67 19.35 -7.79
CA SER A 369 0.50 18.76 -7.12
C SER A 369 1.09 17.62 -7.97
N PRO A 370 2.43 17.50 -8.06
CA PRO A 370 3.06 16.44 -8.83
C PRO A 370 2.67 15.05 -8.32
N ILE A 371 2.34 14.15 -9.25
CA ILE A 371 2.16 12.73 -8.95
C ILE A 371 3.42 11.96 -9.34
N PHE A 372 4.07 11.39 -8.32
CA PHE A 372 5.21 10.51 -8.48
C PHE A 372 4.74 9.08 -8.74
N SER A 373 5.41 8.42 -9.68
CA SER A 373 5.30 6.99 -9.94
C SER A 373 6.58 6.29 -9.45
N PHE A 374 6.42 5.24 -8.65
CA PHE A 374 7.50 4.33 -8.26
C PHE A 374 7.37 3.04 -9.08
N SER A 375 8.38 2.72 -9.90
CA SER A 375 8.49 1.43 -10.59
C SER A 375 9.88 0.83 -10.36
N PRO A 376 10.10 -0.48 -10.61
CA PRO A 376 11.43 -1.07 -10.52
C PRO A 376 12.45 -0.44 -11.50
N PHE A 377 11.98 0.16 -12.59
CA PHE A 377 12.81 0.78 -13.64
C PHE A 377 13.17 2.24 -13.34
N GLY A 378 12.33 2.93 -12.57
CA GLY A 378 12.59 4.31 -12.19
C GLY A 378 11.50 4.90 -11.30
N THR A 379 11.92 5.84 -10.45
CA THR A 379 11.03 6.63 -9.60
C THR A 379 11.06 8.07 -10.05
N GLY A 380 9.89 8.68 -10.22
CA GLY A 380 9.85 10.07 -10.68
C GLY A 380 8.50 10.45 -11.27
N THR A 381 8.52 11.52 -12.06
CA THR A 381 7.33 12.05 -12.72
C THR A 381 7.72 12.91 -13.92
N THR A 382 6.89 12.89 -14.96
CA THR A 382 6.97 13.86 -16.06
C THR A 382 6.26 15.17 -15.74
N HIS A 383 5.76 15.34 -14.51
CA HIS A 383 5.05 16.55 -14.13
C HIS A 383 5.95 17.78 -14.28
N ARG A 384 5.45 18.83 -14.93
CA ARG A 384 6.21 20.05 -15.27
C ARG A 384 6.97 20.74 -14.14
N LEU A 385 6.62 20.46 -12.87
CA LEU A 385 7.31 21.01 -11.70
C LEU A 385 8.61 20.26 -11.35
N VAL A 386 8.71 18.98 -11.70
CA VAL A 386 9.85 18.11 -11.33
C VAL A 386 10.55 17.57 -12.58
N ASN A 387 9.75 17.02 -13.49
CA ASN A 387 10.12 16.47 -14.79
C ASN A 387 11.43 15.66 -14.83
N GLY A 388 11.43 14.52 -14.15
CA GLY A 388 12.57 13.61 -14.18
C GLY A 388 12.31 12.29 -13.47
N TYR A 389 13.20 11.34 -13.74
CA TYR A 389 13.23 10.01 -13.13
C TYR A 389 14.62 9.73 -12.54
N VAL A 390 14.66 9.06 -11.40
CA VAL A 390 15.88 8.44 -10.86
C VAL A 390 15.75 6.93 -10.98
N ASP A 391 16.86 6.22 -11.21
CA ASP A 391 16.94 4.80 -10.90
C ASP A 391 16.42 4.57 -9.45
N THR A 392 15.36 3.79 -9.35
CA THR A 392 14.65 3.53 -8.08
C THR A 392 15.58 3.06 -6.98
N LYS A 393 16.60 2.26 -7.34
CA LYS A 393 17.60 1.77 -6.39
C LYS A 393 18.30 2.92 -5.65
N TYR A 394 18.48 4.06 -6.33
CA TYR A 394 19.25 5.21 -5.85
C TYR A 394 18.38 6.38 -5.36
N LEU A 395 17.08 6.18 -5.18
CA LEU A 395 16.17 7.20 -4.63
C LEU A 395 16.71 7.75 -3.29
N GLY A 396 16.74 9.08 -3.14
CA GLY A 396 17.32 9.76 -1.97
C GLY A 396 18.81 10.08 -2.09
N SER A 397 19.41 9.79 -3.24
CA SER A 397 20.72 10.33 -3.63
C SER A 397 20.61 11.82 -3.97
N GLY A 398 20.99 12.71 -3.06
CA GLY A 398 20.87 14.17 -3.23
C GLY A 398 21.67 14.78 -4.38
N SER A 399 21.49 16.08 -4.62
CA SER A 399 22.09 16.78 -5.78
C SER A 399 23.59 17.07 -5.69
N ASN A 400 24.16 17.19 -4.48
CA ASN A 400 25.56 17.53 -4.23
C ASN A 400 26.45 16.29 -4.06
N GLN A 401 26.37 15.34 -4.99
CA GLN A 401 27.24 14.16 -4.95
C GLN A 401 28.57 14.42 -5.64
N ASP A 402 29.49 15.04 -4.91
CA ASP A 402 30.91 14.90 -5.17
C ASP A 402 31.34 13.50 -4.70
N ASN A 403 32.02 12.73 -5.56
CA ASN A 403 32.69 11.44 -5.27
C ASN A 403 31.90 10.11 -5.42
N ASN A 404 30.98 9.95 -6.38
CA ASN A 404 30.42 8.63 -6.74
C ASN A 404 29.74 7.88 -5.56
N GLN A 405 29.11 8.62 -4.62
CA GLN A 405 28.47 8.04 -3.43
C GLN A 405 26.95 8.20 -3.45
N CYS A 406 26.21 7.15 -3.79
CA CYS A 406 24.75 7.12 -3.77
C CYS A 406 24.16 6.63 -2.45
N VAL A 407 22.84 6.72 -2.33
CA VAL A 407 22.05 6.15 -1.25
C VAL A 407 21.14 5.05 -1.81
N GLU A 408 21.09 3.90 -1.14
CA GLU A 408 20.14 2.81 -1.43
C GLU A 408 19.20 2.56 -0.24
N GLY A 409 18.02 1.98 -0.52
CA GLY A 409 17.09 1.48 0.50
C GLY A 409 15.85 2.34 0.76
N TYR A 410 15.72 3.52 0.14
CA TYR A 410 14.46 4.27 0.17
C TYR A 410 13.36 3.63 -0.68
N ASP A 411 13.70 2.69 -1.55
CA ASP A 411 12.78 1.88 -2.34
C ASP A 411 12.26 0.63 -1.61
N ASN A 412 12.45 0.56 -0.28
CA ASN A 412 11.83 -0.46 0.56
C ASN A 412 10.30 -0.51 0.32
N LEU A 413 9.78 -1.68 -0.05
CA LEU A 413 8.36 -1.81 -0.44
C LEU A 413 7.41 -1.45 0.71
N GLY A 414 7.75 -1.77 1.95
CA GLY A 414 6.96 -1.35 3.12
C GLY A 414 6.85 0.17 3.23
N PHE A 415 7.97 0.88 3.07
CA PHE A 415 8.00 2.34 3.08
C PHE A 415 7.24 2.97 1.89
N LEU A 416 7.35 2.40 0.69
CA LEU A 416 6.64 2.88 -0.49
C LEU A 416 5.12 2.62 -0.40
N MET A 417 4.70 1.43 0.06
CA MET A 417 3.28 1.15 0.36
C MET A 417 2.73 2.11 1.41
N GLY A 418 3.52 2.41 2.45
CA GLY A 418 3.16 3.41 3.45
C GLY A 418 3.05 4.81 2.86
N THR A 419 3.99 5.22 2.01
CA THR A 419 4.02 6.54 1.35
C THR A 419 2.84 6.75 0.42
N SER A 420 2.46 5.71 -0.32
CA SER A 420 1.30 5.71 -1.22
C SER A 420 -0.04 5.72 -0.45
N ALA A 421 -0.03 5.35 0.84
CA ALA A 421 -1.25 5.15 1.65
C ALA A 421 -1.22 5.86 3.01
N ASN A 422 -0.58 7.02 3.11
CA ASN A 422 -0.50 7.82 4.33
C ASN A 422 -1.55 8.95 4.33
N VAL A 423 -2.84 8.59 4.38
CA VAL A 423 -3.97 9.54 4.42
C VAL A 423 -4.02 10.46 5.66
N PHE A 424 -2.98 10.49 6.48
CA PHE A 424 -2.88 11.27 7.71
C PHE A 424 -3.13 12.78 7.53
N PRO A 425 -2.78 13.44 6.41
CA PRO A 425 -3.22 14.82 6.12
C PRO A 425 -4.75 14.98 6.02
N ALA A 426 -5.44 13.97 5.47
CA ALA A 426 -6.87 14.01 5.25
C ALA A 426 -7.66 13.56 6.48
N ILE A 427 -7.08 12.69 7.32
CA ILE A 427 -7.73 12.13 8.51
C ILE A 427 -6.82 12.36 9.73
N PRO A 428 -7.00 13.48 10.46
CA PRO A 428 -6.34 13.70 11.75
C PRO A 428 -6.64 12.55 12.71
N ASP A 429 -5.65 12.20 13.55
CA ASP A 429 -5.76 11.11 14.54
C ASP A 429 -6.12 9.73 13.99
N TYR A 430 -5.97 9.51 12.67
CA TYR A 430 -6.27 8.25 11.99
C TYR A 430 -5.84 6.99 12.76
N ILE A 431 -4.57 6.93 13.19
CA ILE A 431 -4.06 5.77 13.92
C ILE A 431 -4.76 5.59 15.28
N VAL A 432 -5.07 6.68 15.98
CA VAL A 432 -5.79 6.61 17.26
C VAL A 432 -7.20 6.08 17.04
N THR A 433 -7.92 6.60 16.03
CA THR A 433 -9.25 6.10 15.64
C THR A 433 -9.23 4.62 15.26
N LEU A 434 -8.17 4.14 14.60
CA LEU A 434 -8.01 2.71 14.32
C LEU A 434 -7.79 1.90 15.60
N ILE A 435 -6.93 2.36 16.51
CA ILE A 435 -6.66 1.68 17.78
C ILE A 435 -7.95 1.58 18.62
N GLU A 436 -8.84 2.56 18.54
CA GLU A 436 -10.14 2.54 19.24
C GLU A 436 -11.06 1.39 18.82
N GLN A 437 -10.87 0.84 17.61
CA GLN A 437 -11.61 -0.32 17.10
C GLN A 437 -11.16 -1.65 17.72
N ILE A 438 -10.09 -1.67 18.52
CA ILE A 438 -9.65 -2.88 19.22
C ILE A 438 -10.64 -3.16 20.37
N ASP A 439 -11.39 -4.26 20.26
CA ASP A 439 -12.44 -4.65 21.22
C ASP A 439 -11.93 -4.81 22.65
N TYR A 440 -10.77 -5.45 22.82
CA TYR A 440 -10.22 -5.75 24.13
C TYR A 440 -9.60 -4.51 24.77
N TYR A 441 -10.30 -3.95 25.76
CA TYR A 441 -9.93 -2.71 26.47
C TYR A 441 -8.45 -2.65 26.89
N PHE A 442 -7.96 -3.71 27.52
CA PHE A 442 -6.58 -3.79 27.98
C PHE A 442 -5.59 -3.82 26.81
N VAL A 443 -5.85 -4.65 25.78
CA VAL A 443 -5.03 -4.72 24.56
C VAL A 443 -4.97 -3.35 23.90
N ARG A 444 -6.11 -2.70 23.71
CA ARG A 444 -6.24 -1.35 23.16
C ARG A 444 -5.35 -0.35 23.89
N LYS A 445 -5.41 -0.29 25.22
CA LYS A 445 -4.56 0.63 26.01
C LYS A 445 -3.07 0.33 25.84
N VAL A 446 -2.67 -0.94 25.78
CA VAL A 446 -1.26 -1.32 25.58
C VAL A 446 -0.78 -0.96 24.17
N ILE A 447 -1.58 -1.24 23.14
CA ILE A 447 -1.27 -0.88 21.75
C ILE A 447 -1.18 0.64 21.59
N LEU A 448 -2.09 1.39 22.22
CA LEU A 448 -2.03 2.85 22.26
C LEU A 448 -0.74 3.35 22.91
N ALA A 449 -0.36 2.80 24.06
CA ALA A 449 0.87 3.15 24.75
C ALA A 449 2.12 2.83 23.91
N ALA A 450 2.14 1.66 23.26
CA ALA A 450 3.23 1.25 22.38
C ALA A 450 3.33 2.15 21.14
N PHE A 451 2.21 2.54 20.53
CA PHE A 451 2.20 3.48 19.42
C PHE A 451 2.69 4.87 19.85
N LYS A 452 2.23 5.39 21.00
CA LYS A 452 2.72 6.65 21.57
C LYS A 452 4.25 6.61 21.78
N ALA A 453 4.77 5.50 22.28
CA ALA A 453 6.21 5.31 22.46
C ALA A 453 6.98 5.31 21.11
N LEU A 454 6.44 4.70 20.06
CA LEU A 454 7.04 4.78 18.71
C LEU A 454 6.94 6.18 18.10
N ARG A 455 5.80 6.86 18.28
CA ARG A 455 5.54 8.20 17.72
C ARG A 455 6.58 9.22 18.15
N VAL A 456 7.17 9.08 19.34
CA VAL A 456 8.28 9.92 19.84
C VAL A 456 9.48 9.96 18.86
N TYR A 457 9.69 8.90 18.09
CA TYR A 457 10.79 8.81 17.12
C TYR A 457 10.48 9.46 15.77
N ALA A 458 9.21 9.76 15.48
CA ALA A 458 8.79 10.35 14.22
C ALA A 458 8.88 11.88 14.24
N ASP A 459 9.58 12.44 13.26
CA ASP A 459 9.77 13.87 13.06
C ASP A 459 8.51 14.53 12.46
N ALA A 460 7.69 13.77 11.73
CA ALA A 460 6.46 14.23 11.08
C ALA A 460 5.37 13.15 11.06
N ILE A 461 4.11 13.58 10.93
CA ILE A 461 2.94 12.70 10.87
C ILE A 461 2.41 12.59 9.44
N ASP A 462 2.33 13.70 8.73
CA ASP A 462 1.42 13.91 7.60
C ASP A 462 2.07 13.64 6.23
N PHE A 463 3.34 13.23 6.19
CA PHE A 463 4.03 12.88 4.95
C PHE A 463 5.17 11.91 5.23
N SER A 464 5.61 11.21 4.19
CA SER A 464 6.92 10.57 4.20
C SER A 464 7.98 11.59 3.77
N LYS A 465 9.19 11.46 4.31
CA LYS A 465 10.27 12.41 4.08
C LYS A 465 11.52 11.69 3.58
N ILE A 466 12.00 12.10 2.43
CA ILE A 466 13.36 11.77 1.95
C ILE A 466 14.16 13.05 2.03
N LYS A 467 15.13 13.08 2.96
CA LYS A 467 15.84 14.32 3.32
C LYS A 467 16.57 14.93 2.14
N ASP A 468 17.30 14.10 1.40
CA ASP A 468 18.17 14.53 0.31
C ASP A 468 17.42 14.34 -1.01
N ASN A 469 16.78 15.41 -1.49
CA ASN A 469 15.97 15.37 -2.69
C ASN A 469 16.83 15.14 -3.95
N THR A 470 16.66 13.98 -4.57
CA THR A 470 17.37 13.60 -5.80
C THR A 470 17.07 14.53 -6.98
N PHE A 471 15.86 15.07 -7.03
CA PHE A 471 15.36 15.92 -8.10
C PHE A 471 15.72 17.39 -7.89
N LYS A 472 16.36 17.74 -6.76
CA LYS A 472 16.78 19.11 -6.50
C LYS A 472 17.71 19.61 -7.61
N GLY A 473 17.41 20.80 -8.12
CA GLY A 473 18.19 21.45 -9.19
C GLY A 473 17.94 20.88 -10.58
N LEU A 474 17.01 19.92 -10.76
CA LEU A 474 16.50 19.62 -12.09
C LEU A 474 15.82 20.87 -12.67
N LYS A 475 16.04 21.09 -13.96
CA LYS A 475 15.62 22.30 -14.66
C LYS A 475 14.36 22.02 -15.44
N GLU A 476 13.30 22.82 -15.28
CA GLU A 476 12.45 23.10 -16.42
C GLU A 476 11.65 24.43 -16.37
N TYR A 477 11.30 24.89 -17.57
CA TYR A 477 10.62 26.13 -17.94
C TYR A 477 11.33 27.43 -17.53
N SER A 478 11.32 27.81 -16.24
CA SER A 478 11.87 29.10 -15.80
C SER A 478 12.42 29.12 -14.37
N ARG A 479 12.25 28.04 -13.59
CA ARG A 479 12.77 27.91 -12.23
C ARG A 479 13.30 26.50 -11.98
N ASN A 480 14.30 26.42 -11.10
CA ASN A 480 14.79 25.15 -10.62
C ASN A 480 13.78 24.56 -9.64
N PHE A 481 13.59 23.24 -9.68
CA PHE A 481 12.97 22.55 -8.57
C PHE A 481 13.92 22.58 -7.37
N ASP A 482 13.63 23.43 -6.38
CA ASP A 482 14.57 23.80 -5.32
C ASP A 482 14.10 23.36 -3.92
N SER A 483 13.38 22.24 -3.86
CA SER A 483 13.03 21.64 -2.58
C SER A 483 14.20 20.80 -2.04
N ASP A 484 14.57 21.01 -0.77
CA ASP A 484 15.62 20.24 -0.12
C ASP A 484 15.24 18.77 0.08
N SER A 485 13.97 18.48 0.32
CA SER A 485 13.46 17.15 0.68
C SER A 485 12.26 16.76 -0.17
N LEU A 486 12.09 15.46 -0.43
CA LEU A 486 10.83 14.94 -0.97
C LEU A 486 9.84 14.74 0.17
N LEU A 487 8.72 15.45 0.11
CA LEU A 487 7.59 15.32 1.03
C LEU A 487 6.44 14.68 0.28
N LEU A 488 6.19 13.40 0.53
CA LEU A 488 5.30 12.57 -0.28
C LEU A 488 4.10 12.13 0.55
N ALA A 489 2.95 12.07 -0.10
CA ALA A 489 1.73 11.56 0.52
C ALA A 489 0.82 10.79 -0.45
N ASP A 490 -0.24 10.20 0.08
CA ASP A 490 -1.26 9.46 -0.66
C ASP A 490 -1.85 10.34 -1.78
N GLY A 491 -1.85 9.82 -3.01
CA GLY A 491 -2.38 10.51 -4.18
C GLY A 491 -3.83 10.96 -4.03
N GLY A 492 -4.63 10.22 -3.23
CA GLY A 492 -6.00 10.58 -2.90
C GLY A 492 -6.15 11.93 -2.19
N ILE A 493 -5.10 12.43 -1.52
CA ILE A 493 -5.13 13.75 -0.85
C ILE A 493 -5.16 14.90 -1.86
N SER A 494 -4.56 14.71 -3.04
CA SER A 494 -4.70 15.60 -4.20
C SER A 494 -5.85 15.17 -5.14
N GLY A 495 -6.70 14.24 -4.70
CA GLY A 495 -7.81 13.71 -5.48
C GLY A 495 -7.41 12.76 -6.62
N GLN A 496 -6.17 12.28 -6.63
CA GLN A 496 -5.64 11.31 -7.59
C GLN A 496 -5.72 9.88 -7.01
N ASN A 497 -6.91 9.52 -6.50
CA ASN A 497 -7.11 8.24 -5.81
C ASN A 497 -7.24 7.06 -6.79
N LEU A 498 -7.50 7.36 -8.08
CA LEU A 498 -7.40 6.42 -9.18
C LEU A 498 -6.08 6.69 -9.92
N PRO A 499 -5.14 5.73 -10.01
CA PRO A 499 -3.75 5.99 -10.43
C PRO A 499 -3.60 6.10 -11.95
N LEU A 500 -4.37 6.99 -12.59
CA LEU A 500 -4.35 7.17 -14.04
C LEU A 500 -3.12 7.94 -14.51
N TYR A 501 -2.65 8.93 -13.74
CA TYR A 501 -1.58 9.85 -14.15
C TYR A 501 -0.36 9.18 -14.82
N PRO A 502 0.30 8.15 -14.25
CA PRO A 502 1.41 7.50 -14.94
C PRO A 502 0.99 6.81 -16.24
N LEU A 503 -0.22 6.26 -16.32
CA LEU A 503 -0.73 5.53 -17.48
C LEU A 503 -1.18 6.46 -18.61
N LEU A 504 -1.53 7.72 -18.30
CA LEU A 504 -1.91 8.73 -19.28
C LEU A 504 -0.70 9.41 -19.95
N ASN A 505 0.52 9.11 -19.49
CA ASN A 505 1.73 9.67 -20.08
C ASN A 505 1.84 9.26 -21.56
N LYS A 506 1.90 10.25 -22.45
CA LYS A 506 1.93 10.06 -23.91
C LYS A 506 3.08 9.18 -24.39
N LYS A 507 4.20 9.15 -23.66
CA LYS A 507 5.38 8.34 -24.00
C LYS A 507 5.17 6.85 -23.76
N ARG A 508 4.28 6.46 -22.83
CA ARG A 508 3.91 5.06 -22.59
C ARG A 508 2.98 4.50 -23.65
N LYS A 509 2.34 5.35 -24.46
CA LYS A 509 1.46 4.97 -25.58
C LYS A 509 0.40 3.94 -25.17
N VAL A 510 -0.19 4.12 -23.98
CA VAL A 510 -1.24 3.22 -23.49
C VAL A 510 -2.47 3.37 -24.37
N ASP A 511 -3.00 2.25 -24.85
CA ASP A 511 -4.17 2.20 -25.72
C ASP A 511 -5.47 2.11 -24.95
N VAL A 512 -5.47 1.34 -23.87
CA VAL A 512 -6.63 1.10 -23.02
C VAL A 512 -6.23 0.98 -21.55
N ILE A 513 -7.04 1.57 -20.67
CA ILE A 513 -6.90 1.48 -19.22
C ILE A 513 -8.17 0.85 -18.65
N PHE A 514 -8.05 -0.30 -18.00
CA PHE A 514 -9.11 -0.84 -17.13
C PHE A 514 -8.95 -0.20 -15.75
N ALA A 515 -9.86 0.71 -15.42
CA ALA A 515 -9.86 1.52 -14.22
C ALA A 515 -10.87 0.98 -13.21
N PHE A 516 -10.36 0.37 -12.13
CA PHE A 516 -11.14 -0.22 -11.06
C PHE A 516 -11.29 0.79 -9.92
N ASP A 517 -12.47 1.40 -9.83
CA ASP A 517 -12.76 2.39 -8.80
C ASP A 517 -13.44 1.74 -7.59
N ASN A 518 -12.75 1.77 -6.45
CA ASN A 518 -13.18 1.20 -5.18
C ASN A 518 -13.18 2.26 -4.07
N THR A 519 -13.34 3.53 -4.43
CA THR A 519 -13.48 4.64 -3.50
C THR A 519 -14.74 4.54 -2.62
N ASP A 520 -14.75 5.37 -1.58
CA ASP A 520 -15.77 5.46 -0.52
C ASP A 520 -16.34 6.88 -0.56
N ASP A 521 -16.94 7.25 -1.70
CA ASP A 521 -17.29 8.64 -2.02
C ASP A 521 -18.71 8.99 -1.52
N THR A 522 -19.61 8.02 -1.51
CA THR A 522 -21.00 8.19 -1.08
C THR A 522 -21.21 7.80 0.38
N SER A 523 -22.37 8.17 0.96
CA SER A 523 -22.76 7.71 2.31
C SER A 523 -22.88 6.19 2.43
N GLU A 524 -23.11 5.50 1.30
CA GLU A 524 -23.17 4.05 1.20
C GLU A 524 -21.79 3.42 0.92
N LYS A 525 -20.73 4.24 0.85
CA LYS A 525 -19.33 3.83 0.64
C LYS A 525 -19.05 3.18 -0.73
N TYR A 526 -19.74 3.66 -1.75
CA TYR A 526 -19.48 3.35 -3.16
C TYR A 526 -18.95 4.58 -3.91
N PRO A 527 -18.23 4.39 -5.03
CA PRO A 527 -17.79 5.47 -5.92
C PRO A 527 -18.96 6.23 -6.55
N ASP A 528 -18.79 7.54 -6.73
CA ASP A 528 -19.70 8.41 -7.50
C ASP A 528 -19.05 9.05 -8.74
N GLY A 529 -17.78 8.69 -9.01
CA GLY A 529 -16.97 9.25 -10.08
C GLY A 529 -16.17 10.49 -9.70
N THR A 530 -16.19 10.92 -8.43
CA THR A 530 -15.40 12.07 -7.94
C THR A 530 -13.92 11.94 -8.28
N THR A 531 -13.32 10.76 -8.08
CA THR A 531 -11.91 10.53 -8.41
C THR A 531 -11.63 10.62 -9.92
N LEU A 532 -12.58 10.19 -10.76
CA LEU A 532 -12.44 10.22 -12.22
C LEU A 532 -12.51 11.67 -12.75
N GLU A 533 -13.49 12.45 -12.29
CA GLU A 533 -13.59 13.88 -12.61
C GLU A 533 -12.33 14.62 -12.13
N THR A 534 -11.84 14.30 -10.93
CA THR A 534 -10.66 14.95 -10.37
C THR A 534 -9.38 14.59 -11.14
N ALA A 535 -9.22 13.34 -11.56
CA ALA A 535 -8.14 12.92 -12.46
C ALA A 535 -8.19 13.68 -13.81
N TYR A 536 -9.38 13.85 -14.38
CA TYR A 536 -9.56 14.63 -15.61
C TYR A 536 -9.17 16.08 -15.43
N ASN A 537 -9.64 16.74 -14.37
CA ASN A 537 -9.31 18.13 -14.10
C ASN A 537 -7.80 18.31 -13.84
N ALA A 538 -7.15 17.38 -13.13
CA ALA A 538 -5.70 17.40 -12.92
C ALA A 538 -4.91 17.27 -14.22
N ALA A 539 -5.33 16.37 -15.12
CA ALA A 539 -4.68 16.18 -16.42
C ALA A 539 -4.68 17.45 -17.29
N THR A 540 -5.61 18.39 -17.08
CA THR A 540 -5.62 19.67 -17.82
C THR A 540 -4.45 20.61 -17.50
N TYR A 541 -3.73 20.37 -16.39
CA TYR A 541 -2.58 21.18 -15.97
C TYR A 541 -1.24 20.67 -16.53
N ASP A 542 -1.25 19.54 -17.25
CA ASP A 542 -0.04 18.85 -17.69
C ASP A 542 -0.17 18.40 -19.16
N ASP A 543 0.69 18.96 -20.01
CA ASP A 543 0.70 18.67 -21.45
C ASP A 543 1.41 17.35 -21.80
N GLN A 544 2.04 16.67 -20.83
CA GLN A 544 2.69 15.38 -21.02
C GLN A 544 1.71 14.20 -20.96
N VAL A 545 0.48 14.42 -20.47
CA VAL A 545 -0.56 13.39 -20.36
C VAL A 545 -1.70 13.63 -21.36
N SER A 546 -2.37 12.55 -21.75
CA SER A 546 -3.57 12.57 -22.61
C SER A 546 -4.72 11.88 -21.88
N MET A 547 -5.69 12.66 -21.39
CA MET A 547 -6.90 12.13 -20.73
C MET A 547 -8.11 12.30 -21.65
N PRO A 548 -8.94 11.26 -21.89
CA PRO A 548 -10.20 11.44 -22.60
C PRO A 548 -11.17 12.30 -21.79
N THR A 549 -12.11 12.93 -22.49
CA THR A 549 -13.25 13.61 -21.84
C THR A 549 -14.06 12.63 -20.98
N VAL A 550 -14.35 13.04 -19.75
CA VAL A 550 -15.23 12.32 -18.80
C VAL A 550 -16.36 13.25 -18.33
N PRO A 551 -17.53 12.70 -17.92
CA PRO A 551 -18.58 13.48 -17.28
C PRO A 551 -18.12 14.12 -15.96
N THR A 552 -18.79 15.18 -15.57
CA THR A 552 -18.80 15.65 -14.16
C THR A 552 -19.57 14.68 -13.28
N VAL A 553 -19.31 14.64 -11.98
CA VAL A 553 -20.06 13.84 -10.99
C VAL A 553 -21.57 14.13 -11.10
N ALA A 554 -21.97 15.38 -11.33
CA ALA A 554 -23.38 15.75 -11.50
C ALA A 554 -24.04 15.10 -12.73
N GLN A 555 -23.26 14.73 -13.74
CA GLN A 555 -23.73 14.00 -14.92
C GLN A 555 -23.66 12.48 -14.72
N MET A 556 -22.89 11.99 -13.75
CA MET A 556 -22.81 10.58 -13.39
C MET A 556 -23.97 10.19 -12.48
N ASN A 557 -25.08 9.75 -13.06
CA ASN A 557 -26.19 9.23 -12.27
C ASN A 557 -25.92 7.80 -11.79
N SER A 558 -26.66 7.35 -10.77
CA SER A 558 -26.50 6.02 -10.17
C SER A 558 -26.68 4.87 -11.18
N THR A 559 -27.62 4.99 -12.12
CA THR A 559 -27.86 3.96 -13.14
C THR A 559 -26.66 3.76 -14.07
N MET A 560 -25.95 4.84 -14.40
CA MET A 560 -24.73 4.77 -15.21
C MET A 560 -23.61 4.05 -14.46
N LEU A 561 -23.51 4.26 -13.14
CA LEU A 561 -22.49 3.66 -12.28
C LEU A 561 -22.79 2.20 -11.89
N GLU A 562 -23.93 1.64 -12.27
CA GLU A 562 -24.25 0.21 -12.07
C GLU A 562 -23.55 -0.71 -13.10
N HIS A 563 -22.96 -0.14 -14.15
CA HIS A 563 -22.40 -0.88 -15.28
C HIS A 563 -21.03 -0.33 -15.70
N PRO A 564 -20.21 -1.12 -16.41
CA PRO A 564 -18.97 -0.62 -17.00
C PRO A 564 -19.23 0.51 -17.99
N ILE A 565 -18.27 1.43 -18.15
CA ILE A 565 -18.40 2.59 -19.05
C ILE A 565 -17.12 2.77 -19.85
N PHE A 566 -17.23 3.11 -21.13
CA PHE A 566 -16.10 3.46 -21.97
C PHE A 566 -15.99 4.98 -22.15
N PHE A 567 -14.85 5.56 -21.80
CA PHE A 567 -14.54 6.97 -22.05
C PHE A 567 -13.45 7.10 -23.11
N GLY A 568 -13.64 8.03 -24.05
CA GLY A 568 -12.67 8.31 -25.11
C GLY A 568 -12.86 7.51 -26.40
N CYS A 569 -14.00 6.85 -26.62
CA CYS A 569 -14.21 6.03 -27.83
C CYS A 569 -13.90 6.79 -29.13
N ASN A 570 -14.31 8.06 -29.21
CA ASN A 570 -14.10 8.96 -30.36
C ASN A 570 -12.91 9.93 -30.21
N GLN A 571 -11.97 9.61 -29.32
CA GLN A 571 -10.76 10.41 -29.05
C GLN A 571 -9.52 9.52 -29.28
N PRO A 572 -9.09 9.29 -30.54
CA PRO A 572 -8.02 8.34 -30.85
C PRO A 572 -6.65 8.74 -30.29
N ASP A 573 -6.44 10.01 -29.93
CA ASP A 573 -5.18 10.52 -29.36
C ASP A 573 -5.04 10.33 -27.84
N THR A 574 -6.02 9.67 -27.21
CA THR A 574 -6.02 9.34 -25.77
C THR A 574 -6.21 7.83 -25.58
N PRO A 575 -5.79 7.23 -24.46
CA PRO A 575 -6.25 5.88 -24.11
C PRO A 575 -7.79 5.84 -24.02
N LEU A 576 -8.35 4.67 -24.34
CA LEU A 576 -9.72 4.32 -23.97
C LEU A 576 -9.74 3.98 -22.48
N ILE A 577 -10.62 4.58 -21.68
CA ILE A 577 -10.78 4.18 -20.27
C ILE A 577 -11.99 3.28 -20.16
N VAL A 578 -11.78 2.03 -19.76
CA VAL A 578 -12.81 1.11 -19.31
C VAL A 578 -12.98 1.30 -17.81
N TYR A 579 -13.99 2.07 -17.42
CA TYR A 579 -14.26 2.41 -16.03
C TYR A 579 -15.21 1.40 -15.38
N LEU A 580 -14.78 0.87 -14.24
CA LEU A 580 -15.44 -0.19 -13.49
C LEU A 580 -15.62 0.26 -12.03
N PRO A 581 -16.74 0.90 -11.69
CA PRO A 581 -17.03 1.31 -10.32
C PRO A 581 -17.46 0.11 -9.47
N ASN A 582 -16.98 0.06 -8.23
CA ASN A 582 -17.45 -0.89 -7.22
C ASN A 582 -18.92 -0.64 -6.90
N THR A 583 -19.71 -1.69 -6.82
CA THR A 583 -21.15 -1.65 -6.51
C THR A 583 -21.54 -2.90 -5.73
N HIS A 584 -22.73 -2.93 -5.15
CA HIS A 584 -23.30 -4.17 -4.63
C HIS A 584 -23.81 -5.03 -5.81
N PHE A 585 -22.97 -5.91 -6.34
CA PHE A 585 -23.29 -6.72 -7.52
C PHE A 585 -23.75 -8.13 -7.15
N THR A 586 -22.95 -8.86 -6.36
CA THR A 586 -23.33 -10.17 -5.79
C THR A 586 -23.17 -10.26 -4.28
N ASP A 587 -22.22 -9.51 -3.71
CA ASP A 587 -21.90 -9.57 -2.29
C ASP A 587 -21.54 -8.17 -1.77
N GLU A 588 -21.55 -8.00 -0.46
CA GLU A 588 -21.18 -6.75 0.18
C GLU A 588 -19.70 -6.40 -0.05
N ALA A 589 -19.46 -5.19 -0.54
CA ALA A 589 -18.11 -4.69 -0.84
C ALA A 589 -17.87 -3.24 -0.40
N ASN A 590 -18.80 -2.63 0.33
CA ASN A 590 -18.76 -1.22 0.78
C ASN A 590 -18.25 -1.05 2.22
N TYR A 591 -17.28 -1.86 2.60
CA TYR A 591 -16.65 -1.76 3.92
C TYR A 591 -15.93 -0.42 4.08
N SER A 592 -15.92 0.12 5.31
CA SER A 592 -15.24 1.37 5.61
C SER A 592 -13.76 1.32 5.23
N THR A 593 -13.23 2.43 4.72
CA THR A 593 -11.79 2.61 4.47
C THR A 593 -10.95 2.41 5.75
N LEU A 594 -11.56 2.55 6.94
CA LEU A 594 -10.92 2.36 8.25
C LEU A 594 -10.96 0.90 8.75
N LYS A 595 -11.62 -0.03 8.05
CA LYS A 595 -11.66 -1.44 8.46
C LYS A 595 -10.35 -2.11 8.05
N LEU A 596 -9.59 -2.59 9.04
CA LEU A 596 -8.26 -3.18 8.86
C LEU A 596 -8.18 -4.65 9.30
N GLN A 597 -9.32 -5.32 9.34
CA GLN A 597 -9.45 -6.74 9.63
C GLN A 597 -10.69 -7.28 8.94
N TYR A 598 -10.52 -8.41 8.25
CA TYR A 598 -11.58 -9.07 7.49
C TYR A 598 -11.67 -10.53 7.87
N THR A 599 -12.89 -11.01 8.10
CA THR A 599 -13.12 -12.46 8.18
C THR A 599 -12.87 -13.10 6.81
N LYS A 600 -12.74 -14.43 6.79
CA LYS A 600 -12.58 -15.17 5.52
C LYS A 600 -13.78 -15.02 4.59
N ASP A 601 -14.99 -14.95 5.16
CA ASP A 601 -16.23 -14.80 4.40
C ASP A 601 -16.35 -13.40 3.82
N GLU A 602 -16.01 -12.36 4.60
CA GLU A 602 -15.96 -10.99 4.08
C GLU A 602 -14.93 -10.88 2.95
N LEU A 603 -13.74 -11.44 3.13
CA LEU A 603 -12.69 -11.46 2.10
C LEU A 603 -13.16 -12.15 0.81
N ALA A 604 -13.75 -13.35 0.94
CA ALA A 604 -14.25 -14.12 -0.19
C ALA A 604 -15.40 -13.40 -0.90
N GLY A 605 -16.35 -12.83 -0.15
CA GLY A 605 -17.48 -12.06 -0.69
C GLY A 605 -17.01 -10.85 -1.50
N MET A 606 -16.10 -10.04 -0.95
CA MET A 606 -15.56 -8.87 -1.66
C MET A 606 -14.83 -9.25 -2.95
N MET A 607 -14.00 -10.30 -2.92
CA MET A 607 -13.32 -10.78 -4.12
C MET A 607 -14.31 -11.32 -5.15
N ASN A 608 -15.34 -12.05 -4.71
CA ASN A 608 -16.40 -12.58 -5.59
C ASN A 608 -17.23 -11.44 -6.22
N ASN A 609 -17.60 -10.43 -5.44
CA ASN A 609 -18.30 -9.25 -5.94
C ASN A 609 -17.49 -8.57 -7.05
N ALA A 610 -16.21 -8.29 -6.80
CA ALA A 610 -15.35 -7.62 -7.78
C ALA A 610 -15.05 -8.49 -9.01
N TYR A 611 -14.93 -9.82 -8.84
CA TYR A 611 -14.89 -10.78 -9.95
C TYR A 611 -16.13 -10.63 -10.82
N ASN A 612 -17.32 -10.63 -10.20
CA ASN A 612 -18.59 -10.59 -10.92
C ASN A 612 -18.90 -9.21 -11.53
N ILE A 613 -18.44 -8.10 -10.93
CA ILE A 613 -18.48 -6.79 -11.58
C ILE A 613 -17.69 -6.84 -12.89
N LEU A 614 -16.44 -7.33 -12.86
CA LEU A 614 -15.61 -7.37 -14.05
C LEU A 614 -16.14 -8.36 -15.10
N THR A 615 -16.70 -9.51 -14.73
CA THR A 615 -17.24 -10.48 -15.71
C THR A 615 -18.71 -10.25 -16.05
N GLN A 616 -19.36 -9.28 -15.41
CA GLN A 616 -20.83 -9.11 -15.39
C GLN A 616 -21.55 -10.43 -15.06
N GLY A 617 -21.04 -11.12 -14.03
CA GLY A 617 -21.50 -12.45 -13.61
C GLY A 617 -21.33 -13.49 -14.72
N ASN A 618 -20.16 -13.52 -15.37
CA ASN A 618 -19.91 -14.36 -16.55
C ASN A 618 -20.95 -14.14 -17.67
N ASN A 619 -21.27 -12.88 -17.95
CA ASN A 619 -22.38 -12.41 -18.80
C ASN A 619 -23.80 -12.80 -18.35
N THR A 620 -24.00 -13.52 -17.25
CA THR A 620 -25.35 -13.95 -16.82
C THR A 620 -26.14 -12.84 -16.11
N LEU A 621 -25.46 -11.80 -15.65
CA LEU A 621 -26.04 -10.66 -14.95
C LEU A 621 -25.91 -9.35 -15.77
N ALA A 622 -25.40 -9.44 -17.00
CA ALA A 622 -25.36 -8.31 -17.91
C ALA A 622 -26.79 -7.91 -18.31
N LYS A 623 -27.11 -6.62 -18.22
CA LYS A 623 -28.42 -6.06 -18.63
C LYS A 623 -28.45 -5.69 -20.12
N SER A 624 -27.67 -6.38 -20.97
CA SER A 624 -27.52 -6.08 -22.39
C SER A 624 -27.57 -7.36 -23.24
N ASP A 625 -28.07 -7.24 -24.47
CA ASP A 625 -28.07 -8.33 -25.45
C ASP A 625 -26.65 -8.60 -26.00
N VAL A 626 -25.73 -7.64 -25.85
CA VAL A 626 -24.33 -7.80 -26.23
C VAL A 626 -23.56 -8.36 -25.03
N LYS A 627 -22.75 -9.41 -25.27
CA LYS A 627 -21.94 -10.00 -24.20
C LYS A 627 -20.86 -9.02 -23.77
N TRP A 628 -20.88 -8.62 -22.50
CA TRP A 628 -19.86 -7.76 -21.91
C TRP A 628 -18.43 -8.27 -22.14
N THR A 629 -18.19 -9.58 -22.01
CA THR A 629 -16.84 -10.11 -22.23
C THR A 629 -16.35 -9.97 -23.67
N ASP A 630 -17.25 -9.86 -24.65
CA ASP A 630 -16.89 -9.49 -26.02
C ASP A 630 -16.53 -8.00 -26.09
N CYS A 631 -17.26 -7.15 -25.39
CA CYS A 631 -17.01 -5.70 -25.33
C CYS A 631 -15.70 -5.34 -24.63
N ALA A 632 -15.35 -6.03 -23.55
CA ALA A 632 -14.04 -5.89 -22.90
C ALA A 632 -12.90 -6.27 -23.86
N ARG A 633 -13.07 -7.30 -24.69
CA ARG A 633 -12.10 -7.65 -25.75
C ARG A 633 -12.05 -6.57 -26.83
N CYS A 634 -13.19 -6.07 -27.28
CA CYS A 634 -13.27 -4.97 -28.25
C CYS A 634 -12.56 -3.71 -27.77
N ALA A 635 -12.68 -3.36 -26.49
CA ALA A 635 -11.98 -2.24 -25.89
C ALA A 635 -10.45 -2.32 -26.09
N THR A 636 -9.87 -3.53 -26.02
CA THR A 636 -8.41 -3.73 -26.18
C THR A 636 -7.87 -3.52 -27.59
N ILE A 637 -8.73 -3.53 -28.62
CA ILE A 637 -8.33 -3.40 -30.02
C ILE A 637 -8.77 -2.09 -30.68
N LEU A 638 -9.51 -1.24 -29.95
CA LEU A 638 -10.09 -0.02 -30.53
C LEU A 638 -9.03 0.92 -31.09
N ARG A 639 -7.95 1.17 -30.34
CA ARG A 639 -6.88 2.07 -30.77
C ARG A 639 -6.09 1.54 -31.94
N THR A 640 -5.71 0.26 -31.92
CA THR A 640 -5.10 -0.41 -33.07
C THR A 640 -5.98 -0.27 -34.31
N SER A 641 -7.30 -0.44 -34.19
CA SER A 641 -8.23 -0.23 -35.30
C SER A 641 -8.21 1.22 -35.82
N GLN A 642 -8.29 2.20 -34.92
CA GLN A 642 -8.35 3.61 -35.29
C GLN A 642 -7.04 4.16 -35.85
N HIS A 643 -5.89 3.68 -35.36
CA HIS A 643 -4.57 4.16 -35.81
C HIS A 643 -4.12 3.51 -37.13
N HIS A 644 -4.62 2.32 -37.44
CA HIS A 644 -4.21 1.53 -38.62
C HIS A 644 -5.35 1.28 -39.62
N ASP A 645 -6.46 2.01 -39.50
CA ASP A 645 -7.65 1.90 -40.38
C ASP A 645 -8.18 0.45 -40.53
N LEU A 646 -8.06 -0.37 -39.47
CA LEU A 646 -8.56 -1.74 -39.49
C LEU A 646 -10.07 -1.76 -39.23
N LYS A 647 -10.80 -2.60 -39.97
CA LYS A 647 -12.24 -2.75 -39.79
C LYS A 647 -12.55 -3.35 -38.41
N LEU A 648 -13.35 -2.63 -37.61
CA LEU A 648 -13.92 -3.16 -36.37
C LEU A 648 -14.95 -4.26 -36.67
N PRO A 649 -14.92 -5.39 -35.94
CA PRO A 649 -16.01 -6.35 -35.97
C PRO A 649 -17.37 -5.74 -35.64
N ASP A 650 -18.43 -6.30 -36.22
CA ASP A 650 -19.79 -5.80 -35.99
C ASP A 650 -20.18 -5.90 -34.50
N THR A 651 -19.75 -6.96 -33.81
CA THR A 651 -19.90 -7.08 -32.35
C THR A 651 -19.24 -5.93 -31.60
N CYS A 652 -18.07 -5.46 -32.05
CA CYS A 652 -17.40 -4.33 -31.41
C CYS A 652 -18.14 -3.02 -31.65
N GLN A 653 -18.70 -2.79 -32.85
CA GLN A 653 -19.53 -1.62 -33.10
C GLN A 653 -20.77 -1.59 -32.20
N GLN A 654 -21.40 -2.75 -31.95
CA GLN A 654 -22.52 -2.86 -30.99
C GLN A 654 -22.06 -2.56 -29.57
N CYS A 655 -20.93 -3.12 -29.15
CA CYS A 655 -20.33 -2.84 -27.84
C CYS A 655 -20.07 -1.35 -27.63
N PHE A 656 -19.49 -0.66 -28.61
CA PHE A 656 -19.22 0.77 -28.47
C PHE A 656 -20.51 1.60 -28.50
N SER A 657 -21.52 1.19 -29.27
CA SER A 657 -22.84 1.84 -29.23
C SER A 657 -23.51 1.77 -27.85
N GLU A 658 -23.27 0.67 -27.12
CA GLU A 658 -23.84 0.43 -25.79
C GLU A 658 -23.05 1.13 -24.67
N TYR A 659 -21.72 0.97 -24.66
CA TYR A 659 -20.89 1.31 -23.51
C TYR A 659 -20.18 2.66 -23.61
N CYS A 660 -20.11 3.29 -24.80
CA CYS A 660 -19.42 4.57 -24.96
C CYS A 660 -20.20 5.72 -24.36
N TYR A 661 -19.59 6.39 -23.40
CA TYR A 661 -20.08 7.66 -22.91
C TYR A 661 -20.13 8.70 -24.05
N GLY A 662 -21.32 9.22 -24.32
CA GLY A 662 -21.56 10.16 -25.42
C GLY A 662 -21.82 9.52 -26.78
N GLY A 663 -21.88 8.19 -26.86
CA GLY A 663 -22.08 7.43 -28.11
C GLY A 663 -20.77 7.15 -28.87
N PHE A 664 -20.84 6.20 -29.80
CA PHE A 664 -19.76 5.83 -30.71
C PHE A 664 -19.98 6.39 -32.11
#